data_AF-A0A940EQA8-F1
#
_entry.id   AF-A0A940EQA8-F1
#
_cell.length_a   1.000
_cell.length_b   1.000
_cell.length_c   1.000
_cell.angle_alpha   90.00
_cell.angle_beta   90.00
_cell.angle_gamma   90.00
#
_symmetry.space_group_name_H-M   'P 1'
#
loop_
_entity.id
_entity.type
_entity.pdbx_description
1 polymer ?
#
loop_
_entity_poly.entity_id
_entity_poly.type
_entity_poly.pdbx_seq_one_letter_code
_entity_poly.pdbx_strand_id
1 'polypeptide(L)'
;MKKKNSNRFAGATPSLTARSVPAQALAAGLAATLLSMPLHAADTALSSVPLTTASSVQAKPNIMFILDGSGSMDSAYMPDDAKPESRGESYAFRSSQCNGVAYDPSYDYTANLPWKSDGTGRYPSLTGLTAVPVDGFSASSQKTDLSGDYYYTYNSSANGSAPRMGWTYTSTNGRVDTTTDFYKQCKSAIDNSPGKSYFTKVLVSSLPADKQVNYANWYAYFHTRMLMMRTAAGQAFYNLDEKYRVGFTTIDSTDVADSSNFLDINDFGATQKQTFLTRLYGRAPNSATPLRASLSKVGRYYANKITGQNDPVQYSCQRNYAILSTDGYWNTDNEKNGYQPYQLDGSTMVGQQDGSVARPQYDGAQTTSTVTKTWTRYNWVVSSKVGDGKKNNCSTSTYSTQITPQTLTETIVTTNGTVTSDTTDKNWTNGTTASSCKTAAQLTSMGASAGTSGNSTSNTQYISTTDGILTVSDPRVVSSGGSTNSLADVAQYYYMTDLRNQGTQNNCSGRAVDGAQNDVCANDVPTTDRDTANWQHMTTSTIGLGVSGTLTYDPAYLTQKAGDYVGLVQGTKNWPVPTETTTGGDARNIDDLWHAAVNGRGRYFSAQNASDLVNAISLSLSAATAVTGAASAAATNSLKPVSGDNNQAFIATYRTVDWTGDVRAFPLDASTGNVDVSSPAWSAQAKLDTKAASARTIYYRRPNGALQSFTYANLNTDGYGGNFSGFCTKTAAPTQCGSGMSDPNKTLANDGANLVNFLRGDGTYEATNSTSPLYRSRAHKLGDIIGGAPAFVGAPPFSYTDTGYSTYKSNNSTRQKVLYAAANDGMLHAFAVESTGSGNNAIDAGSELWAFVPTEVMPDLYRLADTDYGNKHRYFVDGAPVVGDIQVNNNWKTILVGGLGAGGKSYYALDVSNPTSPVALWEFSNANLGYTLGNPIITKRKDGTWVVVIASGYNNNAGGGDGLGHLFVLNAATGQLLLDLPTTAGSVATPSGLAKINAWVDDPTNNTAIRFYGGDLQGNLWRFDTDDLVGTSGREAMLLAQFMLNSDPTTPQPITTAPQPVTVKSNNTNYAVVIVGTGSYLGSNDVGTTTQQSLYAVKDALTSTGIGDARANAGMVDRAITFASTDATSGSIASGTLDWATKVGWKVDLPKSGERLVTDMVVQYNTLAAVTAIPGSSVCTPSGGSSWLYLLDVETGTASDSVTAASSYLGAFLGVGITWLQTTNGDGKLEIVGSDGSITTKGAGGSSGGSGTLRRTSWRELVD
;
A
#
# COMPACT_ATOMS: atom_id res chain seq x y z
N MET A 1 69.32 -50.47 11.50
CA MET A 1 70.03 -50.24 10.22
C MET A 1 69.73 -48.80 9.76
N LYS A 2 70.80 -48.01 9.51
CA LYS A 2 70.88 -46.59 9.03
C LYS A 2 70.12 -45.53 9.87
N LYS A 3 70.77 -44.87 10.87
CA LYS A 3 71.50 -43.57 10.85
C LYS A 3 70.56 -42.34 10.68
N LYS A 4 70.60 -41.20 11.41
CA LYS A 4 71.44 -40.65 12.51
C LYS A 4 70.79 -39.32 13.01
N ASN A 5 70.79 -39.06 14.34
CA ASN A 5 71.01 -37.79 15.10
C ASN A 5 70.33 -36.45 14.71
N SER A 6 69.94 -35.51 15.58
CA SER A 6 70.05 -35.26 17.05
C SER A 6 69.41 -33.87 17.31
N ASN A 7 68.54 -33.61 18.30
CA ASN A 7 68.79 -33.11 19.68
C ASN A 7 67.74 -32.00 19.97
N ARG A 8 67.20 -31.76 21.18
CA ARG A 8 67.20 -32.48 22.46
C ARG A 8 66.29 -31.75 23.46
N PHE A 9 65.70 -32.57 24.34
CA PHE A 9 65.29 -32.36 25.73
C PHE A 9 64.00 -31.62 26.11
N ALA A 10 63.23 -32.40 26.89
CA ALA A 10 62.03 -32.10 27.64
C ALA A 10 62.33 -31.51 29.03
N GLY A 11 61.34 -30.78 29.55
CA GLY A 11 60.62 -31.12 30.78
C GLY A 11 61.28 -30.88 32.15
N ALA A 12 60.64 -30.01 32.94
CA ALA A 12 60.05 -30.29 34.28
C ALA A 12 60.21 -29.12 35.28
N THR A 13 59.06 -28.52 35.69
CA THR A 13 58.59 -28.02 37.03
C THR A 13 59.53 -27.21 37.97
N PRO A 14 59.06 -26.43 38.99
CA PRO A 14 57.72 -26.28 39.60
C PRO A 14 57.28 -24.82 39.95
N SER A 15 56.13 -24.76 40.63
CA SER A 15 55.36 -23.66 41.26
C SER A 15 56.06 -22.44 41.88
N LEU A 16 55.36 -21.30 41.92
CA LEU A 16 55.31 -20.36 43.07
C LEU A 16 54.10 -19.41 42.98
N THR A 17 53.32 -19.34 44.06
CA THR A 17 52.29 -18.33 44.34
C THR A 17 52.88 -17.17 45.15
N ALA A 18 52.67 -15.91 44.73
CA ALA A 18 52.13 -14.80 45.54
C ALA A 18 52.36 -13.41 44.88
N ARG A 19 51.24 -12.70 44.65
CA ARG A 19 50.92 -11.25 44.81
C ARG A 19 52.08 -10.25 44.99
N SER A 20 52.11 -9.02 44.44
CA SER A 20 51.07 -8.15 43.83
C SER A 20 51.68 -6.82 43.31
N VAL A 21 51.24 -6.37 42.11
CA VAL A 21 50.94 -4.97 41.65
C VAL A 21 52.16 -4.05 41.33
N PRO A 22 52.15 -3.13 40.31
CA PRO A 22 51.01 -2.47 39.64
C PRO A 22 50.96 -2.47 38.10
N ALA A 23 49.79 -2.08 37.62
CA ALA A 23 49.38 -1.88 36.24
C ALA A 23 50.13 -0.73 35.54
N GLN A 24 50.80 -1.03 34.43
CA GLN A 24 51.06 -0.13 33.29
C GLN A 24 51.88 -0.86 32.20
N ALA A 25 51.33 -1.93 31.61
CA ALA A 25 51.97 -2.57 30.43
C ALA A 25 51.03 -3.48 29.61
N LEU A 26 49.70 -3.31 29.71
CA LEU A 26 48.74 -4.16 28.99
C LEU A 26 47.84 -3.38 28.00
N ALA A 27 48.36 -2.28 27.45
CA ALA A 27 47.64 -1.48 26.44
C ALA A 27 48.21 -1.63 25.01
N ALA A 28 49.39 -2.25 24.83
CA ALA A 28 50.02 -2.36 23.51
C ALA A 28 49.92 -3.77 22.86
N GLY A 29 49.57 -4.80 23.64
CA GLY A 29 49.51 -6.19 23.16
C GLY A 29 48.14 -6.67 22.68
N LEU A 30 47.04 -6.00 23.08
CA LEU A 30 45.68 -6.36 22.65
C LEU A 30 45.22 -5.62 21.38
N ALA A 31 45.92 -4.58 20.95
CA ALA A 31 45.61 -3.82 19.73
C ALA A 31 46.16 -4.49 18.45
N ALA A 32 47.11 -5.42 18.55
CA ALA A 32 47.75 -6.06 17.39
C ALA A 32 47.14 -7.42 17.00
N THR A 33 46.22 -7.98 17.81
CA THR A 33 45.52 -9.25 17.53
C THR A 33 44.04 -9.09 17.20
N LEU A 34 43.56 -7.85 17.05
CA LEU A 34 42.21 -7.51 16.57
C LEU A 34 42.20 -6.92 15.13
N LEU A 35 43.33 -6.93 14.43
CA LEU A 35 43.50 -6.35 13.08
C LEU A 35 43.73 -7.38 11.96
N SER A 36 43.31 -8.62 12.15
CA SER A 36 43.30 -9.63 11.08
C SER A 36 42.14 -10.62 11.24
N MET A 37 40.91 -10.09 11.30
CA MET A 37 39.78 -10.88 10.83
C MET A 37 39.79 -10.80 9.30
N PRO A 38 39.77 -11.92 8.55
CA PRO A 38 39.50 -11.83 7.13
C PRO A 38 38.11 -11.21 6.97
N LEU A 39 38.04 -10.03 6.38
CA LEU A 39 36.80 -9.57 5.76
C LEU A 39 36.44 -10.67 4.74
N HIS A 40 35.49 -11.52 5.08
CA HIS A 40 34.87 -12.39 4.10
C HIS A 40 34.04 -11.47 3.21
N ALA A 41 34.57 -11.12 2.03
CA ALA A 41 33.73 -10.66 0.94
C ALA A 41 32.77 -11.82 0.60
N ALA A 42 31.48 -11.52 0.70
CA ALA A 42 30.37 -12.47 0.60
C ALA A 42 29.55 -12.17 -0.66
N ASP A 43 28.62 -13.08 -1.00
CA ASP A 43 27.62 -12.91 -2.07
C ASP A 43 27.04 -11.48 -2.09
N THR A 44 26.77 -10.96 -3.29
CA THR A 44 26.07 -9.68 -3.45
C THR A 44 24.73 -9.75 -2.73
N ALA A 45 24.53 -8.88 -1.75
CA ALA A 45 23.25 -8.77 -1.06
C ALA A 45 22.19 -8.27 -2.05
N LEU A 46 21.32 -9.15 -2.50
CA LEU A 46 20.13 -8.79 -3.27
C LEU A 46 18.96 -8.63 -2.32
N SER A 47 18.25 -7.50 -2.42
CA SER A 47 17.05 -7.29 -1.61
C SER A 47 15.98 -8.31 -1.95
N SER A 48 15.23 -8.80 -0.96
CA SER A 48 14.03 -9.64 -1.14
C SER A 48 12.74 -8.82 -1.22
N VAL A 49 12.86 -7.50 -1.12
CA VAL A 49 11.78 -6.50 -1.21
C VAL A 49 12.21 -5.32 -2.08
N PRO A 50 11.28 -4.59 -2.71
CA PRO A 50 11.61 -3.43 -3.53
C PRO A 50 12.43 -2.39 -2.77
N LEU A 51 13.58 -2.01 -3.33
CA LEU A 51 14.39 -0.92 -2.79
C LEU A 51 13.80 0.46 -3.12
N THR A 52 12.87 0.54 -4.07
CA THR A 52 12.25 1.81 -4.49
C THR A 52 11.31 2.40 -3.44
N THR A 53 10.93 1.62 -2.42
CA THR A 53 10.21 2.08 -1.22
C THR A 53 11.06 1.96 0.05
N ALA A 54 12.31 1.50 -0.06
CA ALA A 54 13.20 1.30 1.07
C ALA A 54 13.96 2.60 1.37
N SER A 55 13.46 3.40 2.31
CA SER A 55 14.27 4.43 2.95
C SER A 55 15.18 3.79 4.01
N SER A 56 16.37 4.34 4.23
CA SER A 56 17.24 3.98 5.37
C SER A 56 16.56 4.24 6.73
N VAL A 57 15.53 5.11 6.75
CA VAL A 57 14.66 5.40 7.89
C VAL A 57 13.24 5.61 7.35
N GLN A 58 12.29 4.71 7.68
CA GLN A 58 10.88 4.84 7.29
C GLN A 58 10.08 5.49 8.43
N ALA A 59 9.10 6.35 8.09
CA ALA A 59 8.15 6.86 9.09
C ALA A 59 7.30 5.70 9.62
N LYS A 60 7.69 5.16 10.77
CA LYS A 60 6.98 4.06 11.43
C LYS A 60 5.57 4.53 11.81
N PRO A 61 4.50 3.77 11.49
CA PRO A 61 3.15 4.17 11.87
C PRO A 61 3.03 4.22 13.39
N ASN A 62 2.36 5.27 13.87
CA ASN A 62 2.00 5.40 15.28
C ASN A 62 0.67 4.70 15.51
N ILE A 63 0.61 3.80 16.49
CA ILE A 63 -0.59 3.04 16.85
C ILE A 63 -0.88 3.28 18.33
N MET A 64 -2.04 3.83 18.63
CA MET A 64 -2.57 3.90 19.99
C MET A 64 -3.64 2.82 20.17
N PHE A 65 -3.36 1.84 21.01
CA PHE A 65 -4.37 0.85 21.41
C PHE A 65 -5.18 1.39 22.58
N ILE A 66 -6.49 1.51 22.39
CA ILE A 66 -7.44 1.98 23.41
C ILE A 66 -8.19 0.77 23.96
N LEU A 67 -7.87 0.40 25.21
CA LEU A 67 -8.45 -0.75 25.89
C LEU A 67 -9.65 -0.35 26.75
N ASP A 68 -10.76 -1.07 26.57
CA ASP A 68 -11.88 -1.01 27.50
C ASP A 68 -11.56 -1.75 28.79
N GLY A 69 -11.48 -0.99 29.88
CA GLY A 69 -11.26 -1.50 31.24
C GLY A 69 -12.49 -1.39 32.13
N SER A 70 -13.69 -1.27 31.55
CA SER A 70 -14.92 -1.03 32.29
C SER A 70 -15.41 -2.26 33.06
N GLY A 71 -16.31 -2.03 34.03
CA GLY A 71 -16.90 -3.10 34.84
C GLY A 71 -17.61 -4.20 34.03
N SER A 72 -18.19 -3.88 32.87
CA SER A 72 -18.86 -4.87 32.02
C SER A 72 -17.88 -5.86 31.39
N MET A 73 -16.60 -5.51 31.27
CA MET A 73 -15.55 -6.39 30.76
C MET A 73 -15.24 -7.56 31.71
N ASP A 74 -15.67 -7.51 32.98
CA ASP A 74 -15.57 -8.63 33.93
C ASP A 74 -16.61 -9.73 33.66
N SER A 75 -17.57 -9.48 32.76
CA SER A 75 -18.65 -10.41 32.47
C SER A 75 -18.16 -11.69 31.80
N ALA A 76 -18.65 -12.84 32.28
CA ALA A 76 -18.46 -14.16 31.65
C ALA A 76 -19.49 -14.46 30.54
N TYR A 77 -20.17 -13.42 30.03
CA TYR A 77 -21.17 -13.53 28.98
C TYR A 77 -21.01 -12.42 27.95
N MET A 78 -21.36 -12.69 26.69
CA MET A 78 -21.36 -11.74 25.58
C MET A 78 -22.30 -12.27 24.50
N PRO A 79 -23.33 -11.53 24.05
CA PRO A 79 -23.67 -10.15 24.41
C PRO A 79 -24.28 -10.02 25.81
N ASP A 80 -24.63 -8.79 26.23
CA ASP A 80 -25.27 -8.52 27.52
C ASP A 80 -26.60 -9.28 27.73
N ASP A 81 -27.30 -9.60 26.63
CA ASP A 81 -28.56 -10.35 26.66
C ASP A 81 -28.38 -11.82 27.08
N ALA A 82 -27.15 -12.35 27.01
CA ALA A 82 -26.81 -13.70 27.45
C ALA A 82 -26.67 -13.82 28.98
N LYS A 83 -26.83 -12.72 29.73
CA LYS A 83 -26.74 -12.72 31.19
C LYS A 83 -27.74 -13.69 31.85
N PRO A 84 -27.36 -14.33 32.98
CA PRO A 84 -28.28 -15.12 33.79
C PRO A 84 -29.44 -14.27 34.34
N GLU A 85 -30.63 -14.87 34.46
CA GLU A 85 -31.79 -14.20 35.06
C GLU A 85 -31.94 -14.55 36.53
N SER A 86 -32.62 -13.70 37.30
CA SER A 86 -32.92 -13.91 38.72
C SER A 86 -33.74 -15.18 39.02
N ARG A 87 -34.27 -15.85 37.99
CA ARG A 87 -35.07 -17.09 38.06
C ARG A 87 -34.28 -18.37 37.75
N GLY A 88 -32.99 -18.28 37.42
CA GLY A 88 -32.12 -19.43 37.13
C GLY A 88 -31.23 -19.23 35.89
N GLU A 89 -30.27 -20.15 35.70
CA GLU A 89 -29.39 -20.16 34.52
C GLU A 89 -30.16 -20.57 33.24
N SER A 90 -29.77 -19.99 32.10
CA SER A 90 -30.26 -20.36 30.76
C SER A 90 -29.12 -20.93 29.91
N TYR A 91 -29.46 -21.55 28.77
CA TYR A 91 -28.44 -22.04 27.82
C TYR A 91 -27.53 -20.93 27.30
N ALA A 92 -28.03 -19.69 27.25
CA ALA A 92 -27.30 -18.53 26.80
C ALA A 92 -25.99 -18.31 27.55
N PHE A 93 -25.94 -18.63 28.85
CA PHE A 93 -24.76 -18.37 29.67
C PHE A 93 -23.61 -19.37 29.40
N ARG A 94 -23.94 -20.65 29.13
CA ARG A 94 -22.98 -21.78 29.14
C ARG A 94 -22.72 -22.43 27.78
N SER A 95 -23.24 -21.86 26.70
CA SER A 95 -23.10 -22.40 25.35
C SER A 95 -22.39 -21.42 24.44
N SER A 96 -21.32 -21.87 23.76
CA SER A 96 -20.57 -21.06 22.79
C SER A 96 -21.41 -20.63 21.58
N GLN A 97 -22.55 -21.30 21.33
CA GLN A 97 -23.53 -20.92 20.32
C GLN A 97 -24.19 -19.56 20.62
N CYS A 98 -24.45 -19.29 21.90
CA CYS A 98 -25.21 -18.13 22.37
C CYS A 98 -24.33 -17.08 23.03
N ASN A 99 -23.18 -17.49 23.58
CA ASN A 99 -22.24 -16.64 24.30
C ASN A 99 -20.83 -16.81 23.74
N GLY A 100 -20.28 -15.74 23.19
CA GLY A 100 -18.98 -15.77 22.51
C GLY A 100 -17.78 -16.00 23.44
N VAL A 101 -17.97 -15.78 24.76
CA VAL A 101 -16.95 -15.97 25.80
C VAL A 101 -17.07 -17.36 26.44
N ALA A 102 -18.19 -18.06 26.27
CA ALA A 102 -18.36 -19.42 26.78
C ALA A 102 -17.38 -20.40 26.12
N TYR A 103 -17.02 -21.47 26.85
CA TYR A 103 -16.10 -22.49 26.38
C TYR A 103 -16.53 -23.06 25.03
N ASP A 104 -15.65 -22.96 24.04
CA ASP A 104 -15.83 -23.55 22.72
C ASP A 104 -14.94 -24.81 22.60
N PRO A 105 -15.51 -26.02 22.59
CA PRO A 105 -14.72 -27.25 22.52
C PRO A 105 -13.97 -27.42 21.19
N SER A 106 -14.32 -26.64 20.15
CA SER A 106 -13.63 -26.64 18.86
C SER A 106 -12.36 -25.77 18.84
N TYR A 107 -12.21 -24.86 19.80
CA TYR A 107 -11.04 -23.99 19.92
C TYR A 107 -9.96 -24.64 20.81
N ASP A 108 -8.72 -24.61 20.33
CA ASP A 108 -7.55 -25.10 21.08
C ASP A 108 -6.96 -23.97 21.93
N TYR A 109 -7.41 -23.85 23.18
CA TYR A 109 -6.91 -22.88 24.15
C TYR A 109 -5.49 -23.21 24.63
N THR A 110 -5.03 -24.44 24.45
CA THR A 110 -3.69 -24.88 24.87
C THR A 110 -2.63 -24.45 23.87
N ALA A 111 -2.91 -24.60 22.56
CA ALA A 111 -2.03 -24.08 21.51
C ALA A 111 -2.00 -22.54 21.48
N ASN A 112 -3.08 -21.90 21.94
CA ASN A 112 -3.26 -20.46 21.91
C ASN A 112 -3.13 -19.81 23.30
N LEU A 113 -2.19 -20.26 24.12
CA LEU A 113 -1.88 -19.59 25.40
C LEU A 113 -1.21 -18.22 25.16
N PRO A 114 -1.45 -17.21 26.02
CA PRO A 114 -0.84 -15.90 25.87
C PRO A 114 0.68 -15.95 25.95
N TRP A 115 1.34 -14.99 25.32
CA TRP A 115 2.77 -14.77 25.48
C TRP A 115 3.06 -14.09 26.82
N LYS A 116 4.15 -14.45 27.48
CA LYS A 116 4.61 -13.74 28.67
C LYS A 116 5.17 -12.38 28.29
N SER A 117 4.97 -11.38 29.14
CA SER A 117 5.46 -10.03 28.88
C SER A 117 6.99 -9.94 28.89
N ASP A 118 7.67 -10.85 29.59
CA ASP A 118 9.14 -10.94 29.67
C ASP A 118 9.81 -11.58 28.43
N GLY A 119 9.03 -12.02 27.44
CA GLY A 119 9.56 -12.66 26.23
C GLY A 119 10.07 -14.09 26.42
N THR A 120 9.89 -14.71 27.59
CA THR A 120 10.38 -16.07 27.89
C THR A 120 9.49 -17.19 27.33
N GLY A 121 8.67 -16.89 26.32
CA GLY A 121 7.73 -17.81 25.70
C GLY A 121 6.28 -17.60 26.14
N ARG A 122 5.43 -18.61 25.93
CA ARG A 122 4.01 -18.59 26.34
C ARG A 122 3.84 -18.96 27.81
N TYR A 123 2.70 -18.58 28.39
CA TYR A 123 2.30 -19.10 29.69
C TYR A 123 2.20 -20.64 29.63
N PRO A 124 2.58 -21.35 30.71
CA PRO A 124 2.53 -22.80 30.73
C PRO A 124 1.07 -23.29 30.74
N SER A 125 0.82 -24.41 30.06
CA SER A 125 -0.48 -25.08 30.12
C SER A 125 -0.77 -25.56 31.54
N LEU A 126 -2.02 -25.44 31.96
CA LEU A 126 -2.48 -25.98 33.25
C LEU A 126 -2.56 -27.50 33.22
N THR A 127 -2.49 -28.14 34.39
CA THR A 127 -2.34 -29.60 34.52
C THR A 127 -3.60 -30.33 34.98
N GLY A 128 -4.68 -29.63 35.32
CA GLY A 128 -5.93 -30.23 35.79
C GLY A 128 -6.98 -29.21 36.26
N LEU A 129 -8.11 -29.71 36.78
CA LEU A 129 -9.31 -28.92 37.11
C LEU A 129 -9.41 -28.45 38.57
N THR A 130 -8.63 -29.01 39.50
CA THR A 130 -8.88 -28.85 40.95
C THR A 130 -8.33 -27.56 41.56
N ALA A 131 -7.49 -26.81 40.84
CA ALA A 131 -6.84 -25.60 41.33
C ALA A 131 -6.53 -24.63 40.18
N VAL A 132 -7.56 -24.28 39.41
CA VAL A 132 -7.46 -23.40 38.24
C VAL A 132 -7.54 -21.93 38.69
N PRO A 133 -6.58 -21.07 38.32
CA PRO A 133 -6.64 -19.65 38.66
C PRO A 133 -7.83 -18.98 37.94
N VAL A 134 -8.52 -18.07 38.64
CA VAL A 134 -9.59 -17.26 38.05
C VAL A 134 -9.01 -16.26 37.04
N ASP A 135 -7.83 -15.72 37.31
CA ASP A 135 -7.06 -14.87 36.39
C ASP A 135 -5.67 -15.48 36.18
N GLY A 136 -5.47 -16.11 35.02
CA GLY A 136 -4.23 -16.78 34.65
C GLY A 136 -3.02 -15.85 34.44
N PHE A 137 -3.24 -14.53 34.40
CA PHE A 137 -2.17 -13.53 34.31
C PHE A 137 -1.64 -13.13 35.69
N SER A 138 -2.35 -13.45 36.78
CA SER A 138 -1.98 -13.09 38.14
C SER A 138 -1.53 -14.31 38.96
N ALA A 139 -0.27 -14.28 39.41
CA ALA A 139 0.28 -15.33 40.26
C ALA A 139 -0.41 -15.41 41.66
N SER A 140 -1.05 -14.33 42.09
CA SER A 140 -1.81 -14.26 43.35
C SER A 140 -3.31 -14.53 43.17
N SER A 141 -3.74 -14.92 41.97
CA SER A 141 -5.15 -15.17 41.69
C SER A 141 -5.73 -16.29 42.58
N GLN A 142 -6.98 -16.10 43.00
CA GLN A 142 -7.75 -17.15 43.66
C GLN A 142 -7.85 -18.36 42.73
N LYS A 143 -7.80 -19.56 43.31
CA LYS A 143 -7.94 -20.82 42.58
C LYS A 143 -9.30 -21.46 42.88
N THR A 144 -9.91 -22.02 41.85
CA THR A 144 -11.21 -22.69 41.89
C THR A 144 -11.08 -24.14 41.43
N ASP A 145 -11.90 -25.02 42.00
CA ASP A 145 -12.10 -26.40 41.54
C ASP A 145 -13.23 -26.43 40.50
N LEU A 146 -12.91 -26.80 39.26
CA LEU A 146 -13.81 -26.89 38.11
C LEU A 146 -14.29 -28.32 37.84
N SER A 147 -13.98 -29.30 38.69
CA SER A 147 -14.35 -30.71 38.49
C SER A 147 -15.87 -30.94 38.40
N GLY A 148 -16.67 -30.09 39.07
CA GLY A 148 -18.13 -30.12 39.01
C GLY A 148 -18.76 -29.30 37.87
N ASP A 149 -17.94 -28.59 37.08
CA ASP A 149 -18.45 -27.64 36.09
C ASP A 149 -18.97 -28.33 34.82
N TYR A 150 -19.76 -27.60 34.04
CA TYR A 150 -20.40 -28.10 32.82
C TYR A 150 -20.64 -26.99 31.79
N TYR A 151 -20.71 -27.40 30.52
CA TYR A 151 -21.07 -26.55 29.39
C TYR A 151 -22.11 -27.24 28.50
N TYR A 152 -22.64 -26.52 27.51
CA TYR A 152 -23.61 -27.05 26.56
C TYR A 152 -23.10 -26.99 25.12
N THR A 153 -23.29 -28.08 24.37
CA THR A 153 -23.05 -28.12 22.93
C THR A 153 -24.36 -27.97 22.17
N TYR A 154 -24.33 -27.23 21.06
CA TYR A 154 -25.49 -27.07 20.16
C TYR A 154 -25.57 -28.23 19.16
N ASN A 155 -26.75 -28.83 19.02
CA ASN A 155 -27.00 -29.90 18.05
C ASN A 155 -27.60 -29.33 16.76
N SER A 156 -26.73 -29.01 15.80
CA SER A 156 -27.12 -28.45 14.49
C SER A 156 -27.85 -29.45 13.58
N SER A 157 -27.71 -30.76 13.82
CA SER A 157 -28.27 -31.81 12.96
C SER A 157 -29.79 -32.01 13.11
N ALA A 158 -30.41 -31.38 14.10
CA ALA A 158 -31.83 -31.56 14.38
C ALA A 158 -32.78 -30.58 13.65
N ASN A 159 -32.36 -29.39 13.17
CA ASN A 159 -33.30 -28.42 12.57
C ASN A 159 -32.71 -27.17 11.84
N GLY A 160 -31.57 -27.32 11.15
CA GLY A 160 -31.01 -26.24 10.31
C GLY A 160 -30.03 -25.31 11.04
N SER A 161 -29.06 -24.79 10.28
CA SER A 161 -27.88 -24.08 10.81
C SER A 161 -28.22 -22.67 11.28
N ALA A 162 -28.59 -22.49 12.55
CA ALA A 162 -28.64 -21.16 13.15
C ALA A 162 -27.20 -20.61 13.30
N PRO A 163 -26.91 -19.37 12.84
CA PRO A 163 -25.60 -18.78 12.99
C PRO A 163 -25.24 -18.64 14.47
N ARG A 164 -23.97 -18.91 14.80
CA ARG A 164 -23.42 -18.63 16.13
C ARG A 164 -23.63 -17.15 16.44
N MET A 165 -23.98 -16.83 17.69
CA MET A 165 -24.20 -15.45 18.13
C MET A 165 -25.29 -14.71 17.32
N GLY A 166 -26.28 -15.44 16.80
CA GLY A 166 -27.38 -14.92 15.97
C GLY A 166 -28.43 -14.06 16.70
N TRP A 167 -28.01 -13.26 17.68
CA TRP A 167 -28.87 -12.27 18.34
C TRP A 167 -29.21 -11.15 17.36
N THR A 168 -30.47 -10.75 17.31
CA THR A 168 -30.95 -9.66 16.48
C THR A 168 -31.58 -8.56 17.34
N TYR A 169 -31.55 -7.32 16.84
CA TYR A 169 -32.03 -6.15 17.57
C TYR A 169 -33.05 -5.38 16.76
N THR A 170 -34.04 -4.81 17.43
CA THR A 170 -35.08 -4.03 16.77
C THR A 170 -34.61 -2.60 16.51
N SER A 171 -34.88 -2.08 15.31
CA SER A 171 -34.49 -0.72 14.92
C SER A 171 -35.24 0.38 15.67
N THR A 172 -36.39 0.07 16.30
CA THR A 172 -37.23 1.07 16.99
C THR A 172 -36.63 1.52 18.33
N ASN A 173 -36.00 0.63 19.08
CA ASN A 173 -35.50 0.92 20.42
C ASN A 173 -34.14 0.28 20.74
N GLY A 174 -33.50 -0.37 19.76
CA GLY A 174 -32.20 -1.00 19.92
C GLY A 174 -32.17 -2.18 20.90
N ARG A 175 -33.32 -2.73 21.29
CA ARG A 175 -33.42 -3.90 22.17
C ARG A 175 -33.45 -5.20 21.38
N VAL A 176 -32.98 -6.26 22.03
CA VAL A 176 -32.98 -7.62 21.47
C VAL A 176 -34.39 -8.03 21.02
N ASP A 177 -34.48 -8.64 19.84
CA ASP A 177 -35.72 -9.17 19.33
C ASP A 177 -36.04 -10.51 19.99
N THR A 178 -36.95 -10.45 20.97
CA THR A 178 -37.38 -11.59 21.77
C THR A 178 -38.26 -12.58 20.99
N THR A 179 -38.68 -12.22 19.77
CA THR A 179 -39.56 -13.05 18.95
C THR A 179 -38.82 -14.11 18.14
N THR A 180 -37.50 -13.97 17.97
CA THR A 180 -36.68 -14.90 17.19
C THR A 180 -36.55 -16.27 17.84
N ASP A 181 -36.42 -17.30 17.00
CA ASP A 181 -36.19 -18.67 17.47
C ASP A 181 -34.86 -18.81 18.20
N PHE A 182 -33.81 -18.12 17.73
CA PHE A 182 -32.50 -18.09 18.38
C PHE A 182 -32.60 -17.55 19.81
N TYR A 183 -33.28 -16.40 20.00
CA TYR A 183 -33.50 -15.84 21.34
C TYR A 183 -34.23 -16.83 22.25
N LYS A 184 -35.36 -17.38 21.78
CA LYS A 184 -36.17 -18.33 22.55
C LYS A 184 -35.40 -19.59 22.94
N GLN A 185 -34.56 -20.12 22.04
CA GLN A 185 -33.71 -21.28 22.30
C GLN A 185 -32.65 -20.97 23.35
N CYS A 186 -31.88 -19.90 23.17
CA CYS A 186 -30.80 -19.51 24.07
C CYS A 186 -31.31 -19.11 25.47
N LYS A 187 -32.41 -18.34 25.55
CA LYS A 187 -32.98 -17.83 26.81
C LYS A 187 -33.91 -18.80 27.51
N SER A 188 -34.16 -19.99 26.96
CA SER A 188 -34.87 -21.05 27.67
C SER A 188 -34.13 -21.36 28.99
N ALA A 189 -34.88 -21.49 30.08
CA ALA A 189 -34.32 -22.06 31.31
C ALA A 189 -33.75 -23.45 31.01
N ILE A 190 -32.69 -23.84 31.73
CA ILE A 190 -32.11 -25.17 31.60
C ILE A 190 -33.21 -26.24 31.77
N ASP A 191 -33.16 -27.29 30.94
CA ASP A 191 -34.15 -28.37 30.84
C ASP A 191 -35.56 -27.98 30.39
N ASN A 192 -35.79 -26.73 29.95
CA ASN A 192 -37.05 -26.29 29.37
C ASN A 192 -37.00 -26.12 27.84
N SER A 193 -38.17 -26.26 27.21
CA SER A 193 -38.37 -26.03 25.77
C SER A 193 -38.44 -24.52 25.43
N PRO A 194 -38.04 -24.10 24.21
CA PRO A 194 -37.50 -24.95 23.15
C PRO A 194 -36.05 -25.39 23.36
N GLY A 195 -35.24 -24.71 24.19
CA GLY A 195 -33.79 -24.91 24.29
C GLY A 195 -33.34 -26.35 24.60
N LYS A 196 -34.09 -27.11 25.42
CA LYS A 196 -33.80 -28.52 25.74
C LYS A 196 -33.58 -29.41 24.52
N SER A 197 -34.30 -29.15 23.42
CA SER A 197 -34.18 -29.95 22.21
C SER A 197 -32.91 -29.65 21.40
N TYR A 198 -32.20 -28.56 21.71
CA TYR A 198 -31.08 -28.05 20.91
C TYR A 198 -29.74 -28.13 21.64
N PHE A 199 -29.74 -28.18 22.97
CA PHE A 199 -28.52 -28.14 23.77
C PHE A 199 -28.31 -29.43 24.54
N THR A 200 -27.10 -29.97 24.47
CA THR A 200 -26.70 -31.17 25.21
C THR A 200 -25.71 -30.80 26.29
N LYS A 201 -25.97 -31.21 27.54
CA LYS A 201 -25.09 -30.97 28.70
C LYS A 201 -23.85 -31.86 28.61
N VAL A 202 -22.68 -31.29 28.86
CA VAL A 202 -21.40 -32.01 28.97
C VAL A 202 -20.75 -31.68 30.30
N LEU A 203 -20.47 -32.70 31.11
CA LEU A 203 -19.73 -32.55 32.38
C LEU A 203 -18.23 -32.48 32.09
N VAL A 204 -17.54 -31.48 32.63
CA VAL A 204 -16.10 -31.28 32.37
C VAL A 204 -15.27 -32.45 32.91
N SER A 205 -15.64 -32.99 34.07
CA SER A 205 -14.97 -34.17 34.65
C SER A 205 -15.12 -35.46 33.83
N SER A 206 -16.11 -35.54 32.93
CA SER A 206 -16.25 -36.70 32.01
C SER A 206 -15.41 -36.58 30.73
N LEU A 207 -14.75 -35.44 30.51
CA LEU A 207 -13.92 -35.22 29.32
C LEU A 207 -12.60 -35.99 29.40
N PRO A 208 -11.98 -36.32 28.25
CA PRO A 208 -10.58 -36.74 28.18
C PRO A 208 -9.63 -35.72 28.82
N ALA A 209 -8.47 -36.18 29.32
CA ALA A 209 -7.53 -35.34 30.09
C ALA A 209 -7.04 -34.09 29.32
N ASP A 210 -6.78 -34.21 28.02
CA ASP A 210 -6.41 -33.08 27.15
C ASP A 210 -7.53 -32.04 27.05
N LYS A 211 -8.79 -32.48 27.01
CA LYS A 211 -9.96 -31.60 26.96
C LYS A 211 -10.27 -30.96 28.31
N GLN A 212 -9.96 -31.63 29.43
CA GLN A 212 -10.01 -31.01 30.76
C GLN A 212 -8.96 -29.90 30.90
N VAL A 213 -7.74 -30.13 30.40
CA VAL A 213 -6.68 -29.11 30.35
C VAL A 213 -7.09 -27.93 29.46
N ASN A 214 -7.69 -28.21 28.29
CA ASN A 214 -8.21 -27.17 27.40
C ASN A 214 -9.28 -26.30 28.10
N TYR A 215 -10.19 -26.92 28.86
CA TYR A 215 -11.20 -26.21 29.65
C TYR A 215 -10.57 -25.36 30.76
N ALA A 216 -9.57 -25.89 31.48
CA ALA A 216 -8.84 -25.14 32.49
C ALA A 216 -8.12 -23.91 31.89
N ASN A 217 -7.50 -24.07 30.71
CA ASN A 217 -6.83 -22.98 30.00
C ASN A 217 -7.82 -21.92 29.50
N TRP A 218 -8.98 -22.31 28.96
CA TRP A 218 -10.08 -21.40 28.67
C TRP A 218 -10.48 -20.61 29.92
N TYR A 219 -10.68 -21.32 31.04
CA TYR A 219 -11.09 -20.68 32.28
C TYR A 219 -10.07 -19.63 32.72
N ALA A 220 -8.79 -20.00 32.82
CA ALA A 220 -7.77 -19.07 33.30
C ALA A 220 -7.54 -17.83 32.39
N TYR A 221 -7.71 -17.97 31.07
CA TYR A 221 -7.24 -16.94 30.12
C TYR A 221 -8.33 -16.36 29.20
N PHE A 222 -9.56 -16.86 29.23
CA PHE A 222 -10.59 -16.49 28.24
C PHE A 222 -12.02 -16.39 28.79
N HIS A 223 -12.32 -16.82 30.02
CA HIS A 223 -13.70 -16.95 30.49
C HIS A 223 -14.44 -15.64 30.80
N THR A 224 -13.76 -14.50 30.73
CA THR A 224 -14.37 -13.17 30.77
C THR A 224 -13.99 -12.37 29.54
N ARG A 225 -14.77 -11.33 29.20
CA ARG A 225 -14.46 -10.43 28.08
C ARG A 225 -13.04 -9.83 28.21
N MET A 226 -12.66 -9.41 29.41
CA MET A 226 -11.33 -8.86 29.70
C MET A 226 -10.22 -9.90 29.50
N LEU A 227 -10.38 -11.12 30.01
CA LEU A 227 -9.36 -12.16 29.84
C LEU A 227 -9.19 -12.53 28.37
N MET A 228 -10.29 -12.71 27.63
CA MET A 228 -10.26 -12.94 26.19
C MET A 228 -9.57 -11.79 25.44
N MET A 229 -9.88 -10.53 25.77
CA MET A 229 -9.24 -9.35 25.18
C MET A 229 -7.74 -9.29 25.46
N ARG A 230 -7.32 -9.48 26.73
CA ARG A 230 -5.90 -9.53 27.12
C ARG A 230 -5.16 -10.58 26.32
N THR A 231 -5.71 -11.80 26.23
CA THR A 231 -5.07 -12.90 25.50
C THR A 231 -4.98 -12.61 24.01
N ALA A 232 -6.07 -12.19 23.38
CA ALA A 232 -6.10 -11.94 21.94
C ALA A 232 -5.22 -10.76 21.52
N ALA A 233 -5.30 -9.63 22.24
CA ALA A 233 -4.43 -8.49 22.01
C ALA A 233 -2.96 -8.83 22.29
N GLY A 234 -2.69 -9.56 23.36
CA GLY A 234 -1.33 -10.04 23.67
C GLY A 234 -0.75 -10.87 22.53
N GLN A 235 -1.54 -11.74 21.92
CA GLN A 235 -1.10 -12.54 20.76
C GLN A 235 -0.87 -11.70 19.51
N ALA A 236 -1.80 -10.81 19.17
CA ALA A 236 -1.71 -9.99 17.96
C ALA A 236 -0.52 -9.01 18.03
N PHE A 237 -0.34 -8.33 19.16
CA PHE A 237 0.75 -7.38 19.34
C PHE A 237 2.11 -8.05 19.53
N TYR A 238 2.20 -9.26 20.10
CA TYR A 238 3.51 -9.90 20.36
C TYR A 238 4.37 -10.07 19.10
N ASN A 239 3.75 -10.33 17.95
CA ASN A 239 4.44 -10.54 16.68
C ASN A 239 4.89 -9.24 15.98
N LEU A 240 4.52 -8.07 16.52
CA LEU A 240 5.03 -6.79 16.01
C LEU A 240 6.48 -6.57 16.43
N ASP A 241 7.23 -5.82 15.64
CA ASP A 241 8.63 -5.48 15.89
C ASP A 241 8.83 -3.95 15.86
N GLU A 242 10.10 -3.52 15.83
CA GLU A 242 10.48 -2.11 15.83
C GLU A 242 10.09 -1.36 14.55
N LYS A 243 9.44 -1.99 13.56
CA LYS A 243 8.81 -1.29 12.43
C LYS A 243 7.57 -0.51 12.84
N TYR A 244 7.04 -0.78 14.04
CA TYR A 244 5.86 -0.14 14.60
C TYR A 244 6.22 0.75 15.77
N ARG A 245 5.42 1.80 15.96
CA ARG A 245 5.42 2.60 17.19
C ARG A 245 4.09 2.41 17.88
N VAL A 246 4.10 1.86 19.09
CA VAL A 246 2.88 1.46 19.79
C VAL A 246 2.81 2.12 21.15
N GLY A 247 1.66 2.73 21.43
CA GLY A 247 1.25 3.22 22.73
C GLY A 247 0.02 2.47 23.23
N PHE A 248 -0.35 2.75 24.46
CA PHE A 248 -1.48 2.12 25.13
C PHE A 248 -2.24 3.17 25.95
N THR A 249 -3.55 3.12 25.94
CA THR A 249 -4.37 3.87 26.88
C THR A 249 -5.60 3.07 27.25
N THR A 250 -6.11 3.26 28.45
CA THR A 250 -7.46 2.80 28.79
C THR A 250 -8.49 3.90 28.57
N ILE A 251 -9.73 3.51 28.31
CA ILE A 251 -10.81 4.44 27.95
C ILE A 251 -11.11 5.47 29.04
N ASP A 252 -10.93 5.11 30.30
CA ASP A 252 -11.21 5.94 31.48
C ASP A 252 -10.04 6.85 31.89
N SER A 253 -8.86 6.68 31.29
CA SER A 253 -7.68 7.48 31.65
C SER A 253 -7.82 8.91 31.12
N THR A 254 -7.85 9.90 31.99
CA THR A 254 -7.99 11.31 31.59
C THR A 254 -6.66 11.99 31.28
N ASP A 255 -5.56 11.47 31.83
CA ASP A 255 -4.21 11.98 31.59
C ASP A 255 -3.44 11.17 30.52
N VAL A 256 -2.24 11.67 30.26
CA VAL A 256 -1.23 11.16 29.31
C VAL A 256 0.13 11.01 30.01
N ALA A 257 0.12 10.87 31.34
CA ALA A 257 1.34 10.61 32.09
C ALA A 257 1.65 9.11 32.04
N ASP A 258 2.94 8.77 31.88
CA ASP A 258 3.36 7.38 31.82
C ASP A 258 2.95 6.62 33.11
N SER A 259 2.02 5.67 32.97
CA SER A 259 1.34 5.01 34.08
C SER A 259 0.80 3.63 33.68
N SER A 260 0.15 2.92 34.60
CA SER A 260 -0.52 1.65 34.26
C SER A 260 -1.66 1.82 33.23
N ASN A 261 -2.21 3.02 33.10
CA ASN A 261 -3.36 3.32 32.25
C ASN A 261 -3.00 4.06 30.96
N PHE A 262 -1.75 4.53 30.84
CA PHE A 262 -1.27 5.24 29.67
C PHE A 262 0.21 4.94 29.42
N LEU A 263 0.57 4.58 28.18
CA LEU A 263 1.92 4.36 27.69
C LEU A 263 2.13 5.23 26.45
N ASP A 264 3.17 6.05 26.49
CA ASP A 264 3.57 6.87 25.36
C ASP A 264 3.91 6.03 24.12
N ILE A 265 3.64 6.59 22.95
CA ILE A 265 3.97 5.95 21.68
C ILE A 265 5.49 5.95 21.47
N ASN A 266 6.06 4.76 21.39
CA ASN A 266 7.47 4.57 21.11
C ASN A 266 7.71 3.32 20.25
N ASP A 267 8.92 3.20 19.71
CA ASP A 267 9.34 2.06 18.89
C ASP A 267 9.09 0.75 19.65
N PHE A 268 8.42 -0.20 19.00
CA PHE A 268 7.91 -1.41 19.64
C PHE A 268 8.97 -2.53 19.79
N GLY A 269 10.15 -2.12 20.26
CA GLY A 269 11.24 -3.01 20.64
C GLY A 269 10.97 -3.77 21.94
N ALA A 270 11.93 -4.56 22.38
CA ALA A 270 11.76 -5.49 23.51
C ALA A 270 11.20 -4.80 24.78
N THR A 271 11.73 -3.64 25.17
CA THR A 271 11.31 -2.90 26.37
C THR A 271 9.89 -2.34 26.26
N GLN A 272 9.57 -1.72 25.12
CA GLN A 272 8.24 -1.14 24.89
C GLN A 272 7.18 -2.25 24.84
N LYS A 273 7.49 -3.36 24.15
CA LYS A 273 6.64 -4.56 24.09
C LYS A 273 6.40 -5.16 25.47
N GLN A 274 7.45 -5.36 26.26
CA GLN A 274 7.31 -5.87 27.62
C GLN A 274 6.41 -4.97 28.47
N THR A 275 6.61 -3.65 28.38
CA THR A 275 5.81 -2.67 29.13
C THR A 275 4.35 -2.69 28.71
N PHE A 276 4.10 -2.68 27.39
CA PHE A 276 2.78 -2.79 26.81
C PHE A 276 2.05 -4.05 27.29
N LEU A 277 2.66 -5.23 27.14
CA LEU A 277 2.05 -6.50 27.55
C LEU A 277 1.83 -6.56 29.06
N THR A 278 2.75 -6.02 29.86
CA THR A 278 2.58 -5.95 31.31
C THR A 278 1.39 -5.09 31.71
N ARG A 279 1.21 -3.92 31.07
CA ARG A 279 0.06 -3.03 31.32
C ARG A 279 -1.26 -3.62 30.83
N LEU A 280 -1.25 -4.21 29.63
CA LEU A 280 -2.38 -4.95 29.07
C LEU A 280 -2.84 -6.05 30.03
N TYR A 281 -1.93 -6.93 30.45
CA TYR A 281 -2.26 -8.06 31.32
C TYR A 281 -2.62 -7.66 32.75
N GLY A 282 -2.09 -6.54 33.24
CA GLY A 282 -2.37 -6.02 34.58
C GLY A 282 -3.69 -5.25 34.71
N ARG A 283 -4.40 -4.94 33.61
CA ARG A 283 -5.55 -4.03 33.65
C ARG A 283 -6.83 -4.66 34.18
N ALA A 284 -7.24 -4.32 35.40
CA ALA A 284 -8.53 -4.76 35.98
C ALA A 284 -9.77 -4.13 35.28
N PRO A 285 -10.87 -4.88 35.11
CA PRO A 285 -12.13 -4.40 34.53
C PRO A 285 -13.03 -3.75 35.60
N ASN A 286 -12.69 -2.57 36.10
CA ASN A 286 -13.42 -1.93 37.20
C ASN A 286 -13.71 -0.43 36.97
N SER A 287 -13.59 0.05 35.73
CA SER A 287 -13.79 1.46 35.39
C SER A 287 -15.12 1.75 34.68
N ALA A 288 -15.25 2.99 34.24
CA ALA A 288 -16.32 3.49 33.38
C ALA A 288 -16.04 3.33 31.87
N THR A 289 -17.01 3.68 31.01
CA THR A 289 -16.96 3.53 29.54
C THR A 289 -17.05 4.84 28.71
N PRO A 290 -16.25 5.90 28.97
CA PRO A 290 -16.30 7.18 28.24
C PRO A 290 -15.58 7.12 26.87
N LEU A 291 -16.09 6.33 25.93
CA LEU A 291 -15.42 6.02 24.66
C LEU A 291 -15.17 7.23 23.76
N ARG A 292 -16.14 8.16 23.67
CA ARG A 292 -16.02 9.34 22.79
C ARG A 292 -14.95 10.30 23.32
N ALA A 293 -14.94 10.53 24.63
CA ALA A 293 -13.90 11.30 25.29
C ALA A 293 -12.50 10.68 25.13
N SER A 294 -12.39 9.35 25.24
CA SER A 294 -11.11 8.65 25.04
C SER A 294 -10.58 8.79 23.61
N LEU A 295 -11.45 8.63 22.61
CA LEU A 295 -11.04 8.79 21.21
C LEU A 295 -10.60 10.24 20.92
N SER A 296 -11.34 11.22 21.45
CA SER A 296 -10.96 12.63 21.40
C SER A 296 -9.62 12.91 22.08
N LYS A 297 -9.34 12.28 23.23
CA LYS A 297 -8.04 12.39 23.91
C LYS A 297 -6.90 11.91 23.00
N VAL A 298 -7.06 10.77 22.34
CA VAL A 298 -6.02 10.25 21.43
C VAL A 298 -5.81 11.17 20.23
N GLY A 299 -6.88 11.73 19.66
CA GLY A 299 -6.76 12.72 18.59
C GLY A 299 -5.98 13.98 19.02
N ARG A 300 -6.25 14.50 20.22
CA ARG A 300 -5.48 15.63 20.81
C ARG A 300 -4.04 15.25 21.17
N TYR A 301 -3.80 14.00 21.57
CA TYR A 301 -2.46 13.48 21.82
C TYR A 301 -1.62 13.53 20.53
N TYR A 302 -2.16 13.04 19.41
CA TYR A 302 -1.50 13.13 18.10
C TYR A 302 -1.26 14.56 17.62
N ALA A 303 -2.18 15.48 17.91
CA ALA A 303 -2.06 16.91 17.58
C ALA A 303 -1.08 17.68 18.49
N ASN A 304 -0.45 17.00 19.44
CA ASN A 304 0.34 17.65 20.49
C ASN A 304 -0.43 18.76 21.27
N LYS A 305 -1.71 18.51 21.65
CA LYS A 305 -2.59 19.50 22.33
C LYS A 305 -2.96 19.19 23.79
N ILE A 306 -2.35 18.18 24.42
CA ILE A 306 -2.56 17.89 25.85
C ILE A 306 -1.35 18.38 26.65
N THR A 307 -1.61 19.13 27.72
CA THR A 307 -0.56 19.67 28.57
C THR A 307 0.28 18.56 29.22
N GLY A 308 1.61 18.67 29.13
CA GLY A 308 2.55 17.77 29.80
C GLY A 308 2.84 16.45 29.08
N GLN A 309 2.32 16.26 27.86
CA GLN A 309 2.55 15.06 27.09
C GLN A 309 3.89 15.04 26.35
N ASN A 310 4.36 13.85 26.00
CA ASN A 310 5.41 13.68 25.00
C ASN A 310 4.80 13.68 23.60
N ASP A 311 5.44 14.37 22.66
CA ASP A 311 4.98 14.40 21.28
C ASP A 311 5.13 13.01 20.64
N PRO A 312 4.07 12.39 20.10
CA PRO A 312 4.16 11.08 19.45
C PRO A 312 4.64 11.13 17.99
N VAL A 313 4.50 12.28 17.31
CA VAL A 313 4.79 12.44 15.87
C VAL A 313 6.24 12.88 15.68
N GLN A 314 7.00 12.10 14.94
CA GLN A 314 8.41 12.35 14.62
C GLN A 314 8.58 13.02 13.25
N TYR A 315 7.68 12.75 12.31
CA TYR A 315 7.79 13.19 10.92
C TYR A 315 6.41 13.56 10.35
N SER A 316 6.37 14.49 9.37
CA SER A 316 5.14 14.98 8.74
C SER A 316 4.32 13.86 8.07
N CYS A 317 4.96 12.98 7.32
CA CYS A 317 4.34 11.89 6.59
C CYS A 317 3.83 10.72 7.48
N GLN A 318 4.00 10.82 8.80
CA GLN A 318 3.76 9.72 9.71
C GLN A 318 2.26 9.50 9.93
N ARG A 319 1.80 8.27 9.66
CA ARG A 319 0.41 7.87 9.86
C ARG A 319 0.10 7.62 11.34
N ASN A 320 -1.07 8.03 11.79
CA ASN A 320 -1.51 7.92 13.19
C ASN A 320 -2.82 7.12 13.27
N TYR A 321 -2.78 5.98 13.96
CA TYR A 321 -3.89 5.03 14.06
C TYR A 321 -4.38 4.88 15.49
N ALA A 322 -5.70 4.95 15.67
CA ALA A 322 -6.37 4.56 16.90
C ALA A 322 -7.09 3.22 16.69
N ILE A 323 -6.80 2.23 17.53
CA ILE A 323 -7.56 0.97 17.60
C ILE A 323 -8.35 1.00 18.89
N LEU A 324 -9.65 1.25 18.77
CA LEU A 324 -10.57 1.32 19.90
C LEU A 324 -11.26 -0.01 20.09
N SER A 325 -11.06 -0.63 21.25
CA SER A 325 -11.67 -1.91 21.61
C SER A 325 -12.67 -1.72 22.74
N THR A 326 -13.83 -2.38 22.65
CA THR A 326 -14.91 -2.32 23.66
C THR A 326 -15.89 -3.48 23.49
N ASP A 327 -16.73 -3.72 24.49
CA ASP A 327 -17.83 -4.69 24.44
C ASP A 327 -19.12 -4.16 23.77
N GLY A 328 -19.09 -2.95 23.21
CA GLY A 328 -20.05 -2.50 22.20
C GLY A 328 -21.02 -1.41 22.65
N TYR A 329 -21.17 -1.17 23.96
CA TYR A 329 -22.19 -0.27 24.49
C TYR A 329 -21.58 0.97 25.15
N TRP A 330 -21.33 2.03 24.37
CA TRP A 330 -20.89 3.30 24.93
C TRP A 330 -22.00 4.04 25.68
N ASN A 331 -21.65 4.75 26.75
CA ASN A 331 -22.56 5.55 27.59
C ASN A 331 -21.90 6.89 27.98
N THR A 332 -22.70 7.83 28.47
CA THR A 332 -22.23 9.21 28.76
C THR A 332 -22.01 9.50 30.25
N ASP A 333 -22.28 8.52 31.11
CA ASP A 333 -22.36 8.71 32.57
C ASP A 333 -21.06 9.22 33.22
N ASN A 334 -19.93 8.94 32.58
CA ASN A 334 -18.60 9.28 33.08
C ASN A 334 -17.83 10.23 32.17
N GLU A 335 -18.50 10.75 31.13
CA GLU A 335 -18.04 11.95 30.44
C GLU A 335 -18.44 13.14 31.34
N LYS A 336 -17.54 13.54 32.25
CA LYS A 336 -17.74 14.62 33.23
C LYS A 336 -16.43 15.38 33.45
N ASN A 337 -16.49 16.55 34.10
CA ASN A 337 -15.31 17.29 34.59
C ASN A 337 -14.20 17.53 33.53
N GLY A 338 -14.56 17.94 32.31
CA GLY A 338 -13.57 18.25 31.26
C GLY A 338 -13.02 17.02 30.51
N TYR A 339 -13.60 15.83 30.71
CA TYR A 339 -13.34 14.64 29.88
C TYR A 339 -14.55 14.34 29.00
N GLN A 340 -14.57 14.96 27.82
CA GLN A 340 -15.69 14.96 26.85
C GLN A 340 -15.16 14.79 25.42
N PRO A 341 -16.03 14.50 24.43
CA PRO A 341 -15.65 14.53 23.02
C PRO A 341 -15.40 15.97 22.53
N TYR A 342 -14.24 16.51 22.90
CA TYR A 342 -13.82 17.84 22.51
C TYR A 342 -13.08 17.86 21.17
N GLN A 343 -13.09 19.03 20.55
CA GLN A 343 -12.23 19.45 19.46
C GLN A 343 -10.78 19.65 19.92
N LEU A 344 -9.88 20.06 19.02
CA LEU A 344 -8.47 20.29 19.32
C LEU A 344 -8.20 21.30 20.45
N ASP A 345 -9.11 22.22 20.69
CA ASP A 345 -9.00 23.24 21.74
C ASP A 345 -9.17 22.67 23.16
N GLY A 346 -9.71 21.45 23.28
CA GLY A 346 -9.99 20.81 24.56
C GLY A 346 -11.17 21.42 25.33
N SER A 347 -12.00 22.26 24.70
CA SER A 347 -13.14 22.93 25.34
C SER A 347 -14.42 22.92 24.51
N THR A 348 -14.33 22.95 23.18
CA THR A 348 -15.48 22.96 22.29
C THR A 348 -15.89 21.52 21.97
N MET A 349 -17.16 21.19 22.12
CA MET A 349 -17.70 19.87 21.72
C MET A 349 -17.54 19.68 20.21
N VAL A 350 -17.26 18.44 19.75
CA VAL A 350 -17.07 18.17 18.32
C VAL A 350 -18.27 18.59 17.45
N GLY A 351 -19.49 18.47 17.97
CA GLY A 351 -20.71 18.77 17.23
C GLY A 351 -21.01 17.73 16.15
N GLN A 352 -21.81 18.12 15.16
CA GLN A 352 -22.17 17.30 14.01
C GLN A 352 -21.09 17.43 12.92
N GLN A 353 -20.49 16.32 12.49
CA GLN A 353 -19.37 16.30 11.54
C GLN A 353 -19.64 15.54 10.23
N ASP A 354 -20.65 14.67 10.16
CA ASP A 354 -20.92 13.81 9.01
C ASP A 354 -22.26 14.05 8.28
N GLY A 355 -23.07 14.98 8.78
CA GLY A 355 -24.40 15.34 8.27
C GLY A 355 -24.40 16.06 6.91
N SER A 356 -23.23 16.40 6.37
CA SER A 356 -23.04 16.95 5.03
C SER A 356 -22.01 16.19 4.19
N VAL A 357 -21.45 15.11 4.74
CA VAL A 357 -20.42 14.29 4.08
C VAL A 357 -21.09 13.33 3.10
N ALA A 358 -20.35 12.87 2.08
CA ALA A 358 -20.87 11.86 1.16
C ALA A 358 -21.17 10.53 1.88
N ARG A 359 -22.07 9.74 1.30
CA ARG A 359 -22.26 8.34 1.70
C ARG A 359 -20.97 7.54 1.43
N PRO A 360 -20.60 6.58 2.28
CA PRO A 360 -21.40 6.03 3.38
C PRO A 360 -21.29 6.78 4.71
N GLN A 361 -20.51 7.85 4.87
CA GLN A 361 -20.38 8.54 6.17
C GLN A 361 -21.64 9.30 6.59
N TYR A 362 -22.47 9.72 5.62
CA TYR A 362 -23.71 10.43 5.89
C TYR A 362 -24.70 9.64 6.76
N ASP A 363 -25.15 10.25 7.86
CA ASP A 363 -25.99 9.64 8.89
C ASP A 363 -27.50 9.96 8.77
N GLY A 364 -27.88 10.78 7.78
CA GLY A 364 -29.27 11.20 7.58
C GLY A 364 -29.65 12.53 8.24
N ALA A 365 -28.70 13.29 8.79
CA ALA A 365 -28.98 14.63 9.32
C ALA A 365 -29.56 15.58 8.27
N GLN A 366 -30.56 16.36 8.69
CA GLN A 366 -31.16 17.45 7.93
C GLN A 366 -31.22 18.72 8.79
N THR A 367 -30.88 19.87 8.22
CA THR A 367 -30.96 21.17 8.89
C THR A 367 -32.07 22.01 8.29
N THR A 368 -33.05 22.40 9.11
CA THR A 368 -34.16 23.27 8.71
C THR A 368 -34.01 24.63 9.40
N SER A 369 -33.80 25.69 8.63
CA SER A 369 -33.76 27.09 9.08
C SER A 369 -35.10 27.76 8.81
N THR A 370 -35.65 28.49 9.79
CA THR A 370 -36.88 29.28 9.63
C THR A 370 -36.60 30.76 9.88
N VAL A 371 -36.94 31.62 8.93
CA VAL A 371 -36.83 33.08 9.04
C VAL A 371 -38.21 33.71 8.85
N THR A 372 -38.60 34.59 9.75
CA THR A 372 -39.85 35.35 9.66
C THR A 372 -39.55 36.83 9.42
N LYS A 373 -40.17 37.40 8.38
CA LYS A 373 -40.13 38.83 8.06
C LYS A 373 -41.48 39.45 8.34
N THR A 374 -41.51 40.58 9.02
CA THR A 374 -42.75 41.33 9.29
C THR A 374 -42.66 42.74 8.72
N TRP A 375 -43.63 43.10 7.90
CA TRP A 375 -43.80 44.42 7.33
C TRP A 375 -44.87 45.19 8.11
N THR A 376 -44.62 46.46 8.42
CA THR A 376 -45.61 47.34 9.06
C THR A 376 -45.86 48.59 8.22
N ARG A 377 -47.14 48.93 8.02
CA ARG A 377 -47.59 50.20 7.46
C ARG A 377 -48.65 50.85 8.32
N TYR A 378 -48.89 52.14 8.16
CA TYR A 378 -49.90 52.86 8.95
C TYR A 378 -50.97 53.46 8.04
N ASN A 379 -52.24 53.16 8.34
CA ASN A 379 -53.39 53.75 7.65
C ASN A 379 -53.98 54.90 8.49
N TRP A 380 -54.02 56.09 7.93
CA TRP A 380 -54.49 57.29 8.62
C TRP A 380 -55.90 57.66 8.15
N VAL A 381 -56.78 58.09 9.05
CA VAL A 381 -58.09 58.66 8.74
C VAL A 381 -58.24 59.98 9.47
N VAL A 382 -58.47 61.05 8.74
CA VAL A 382 -58.68 62.40 9.30
C VAL A 382 -60.15 62.78 9.16
N SER A 383 -60.76 63.33 10.22
CA SER A 383 -62.16 63.75 10.25
C SER A 383 -62.30 65.19 10.78
N SER A 384 -63.01 66.05 10.02
CA SER A 384 -63.41 67.40 10.45
C SER A 384 -64.84 67.40 11.01
N LYS A 385 -65.15 68.26 12.00
CA LYS A 385 -66.54 68.44 12.50
C LYS A 385 -67.07 69.82 12.11
N VAL A 386 -68.28 69.84 11.55
CA VAL A 386 -69.15 71.01 11.46
C VAL A 386 -70.29 70.80 12.46
N GLY A 387 -70.44 71.69 13.44
CA GLY A 387 -71.65 71.80 14.27
C GLY A 387 -71.79 70.80 15.43
N ASP A 388 -71.90 71.37 16.63
CA ASP A 388 -72.42 70.88 17.92
C ASP A 388 -72.62 69.39 18.24
N GLY A 389 -72.12 69.00 19.42
CA GLY A 389 -72.54 67.78 20.11
C GLY A 389 -71.69 66.54 19.84
N LYS A 390 -70.63 66.37 20.65
CA LYS A 390 -70.09 65.10 21.17
C LYS A 390 -70.00 63.88 20.21
N LYS A 391 -69.00 63.83 19.34
CA LYS A 391 -68.51 62.52 18.83
C LYS A 391 -67.00 62.32 18.80
N ASN A 392 -66.17 63.37 18.82
CA ASN A 392 -64.71 63.22 18.87
C ASN A 392 -64.17 64.17 19.96
N ASN A 393 -63.43 63.66 20.95
CA ASN A 393 -62.91 64.34 22.16
C ASN A 393 -61.93 65.52 21.90
N CYS A 394 -62.07 66.23 20.79
CA CYS A 394 -61.19 67.27 20.31
C CYS A 394 -61.87 68.64 20.43
N SER A 395 -61.14 69.65 20.93
CA SER A 395 -61.67 71.01 21.11
C SER A 395 -62.00 71.67 19.75
N THR A 396 -62.77 72.76 19.80
CA THR A 396 -63.47 73.44 18.69
C THR A 396 -62.63 73.92 17.50
N SER A 397 -61.32 73.67 17.48
CA SER A 397 -60.38 74.05 16.41
C SER A 397 -59.40 72.92 16.01
N THR A 398 -59.69 71.67 16.35
CA THR A 398 -58.83 70.50 16.06
C THR A 398 -59.56 69.38 15.31
N TYR A 399 -58.86 68.72 14.39
CA TYR A 399 -59.28 67.55 13.62
C TYR A 399 -59.01 66.28 14.42
N SER A 400 -59.88 65.28 14.29
CA SER A 400 -59.58 63.95 14.83
C SER A 400 -58.82 63.14 13.80
N THR A 401 -57.69 62.55 14.20
CA THR A 401 -56.95 61.58 13.40
C THR A 401 -57.05 60.20 14.03
N GLN A 402 -57.34 59.19 13.21
CA GLN A 402 -57.28 57.79 13.57
C GLN A 402 -56.13 57.13 12.81
N ILE A 403 -55.29 56.38 13.52
CA ILE A 403 -54.14 55.68 12.97
C ILE A 403 -54.34 54.20 13.22
N THR A 404 -54.36 53.40 12.17
CA THR A 404 -54.42 51.94 12.28
C THR A 404 -53.13 51.36 11.72
N PRO A 405 -52.23 50.82 12.55
CA PRO A 405 -51.10 50.04 12.05
C PRO A 405 -51.63 48.78 11.38
N GLN A 406 -51.03 48.40 10.27
CA GLN A 406 -51.26 47.14 9.59
C GLN A 406 -49.95 46.37 9.53
N THR A 407 -50.02 45.06 9.76
CA THR A 407 -48.86 44.17 9.67
C THR A 407 -49.08 43.04 8.67
N LEU A 408 -48.00 42.62 8.01
CA LEU A 408 -47.94 41.48 7.11
C LEU A 408 -46.72 40.64 7.49
N THR A 409 -46.88 39.32 7.57
CA THR A 409 -45.81 38.41 7.98
C THR A 409 -45.53 37.37 6.89
N GLU A 410 -44.26 37.16 6.59
CA GLU A 410 -43.74 36.17 5.63
C GLU A 410 -42.82 35.21 6.40
N THR A 411 -43.06 33.90 6.30
CA THR A 411 -42.18 32.90 6.93
C THR A 411 -41.54 32.02 5.86
N ILE A 412 -40.21 32.01 5.83
CA ILE A 412 -39.39 31.22 4.91
C ILE A 412 -38.76 30.08 5.69
N VAL A 413 -38.95 28.84 5.22
CA VAL A 413 -38.31 27.64 5.76
C VAL A 413 -37.36 27.08 4.72
N THR A 414 -36.12 26.86 5.12
CA THR A 414 -35.03 26.35 4.29
C THR A 414 -34.53 25.04 4.87
N THR A 415 -34.61 23.93 4.13
CA THR A 415 -34.01 22.64 4.54
C THR A 415 -32.76 22.36 3.72
N ASN A 416 -31.63 22.10 4.38
CA ASN A 416 -30.31 21.89 3.76
C ASN A 416 -29.95 22.97 2.72
N GLY A 417 -30.21 24.24 3.05
CA GLY A 417 -29.94 25.38 2.16
C GLY A 417 -30.96 25.60 1.03
N THR A 418 -31.97 24.74 0.87
CA THR A 418 -33.03 24.88 -0.13
C THR A 418 -34.34 25.35 0.49
N VAL A 419 -35.00 26.37 -0.07
CA VAL A 419 -36.31 26.82 0.42
C VAL A 419 -37.35 25.72 0.21
N THR A 420 -37.88 25.18 1.31
CA THR A 420 -38.86 24.08 1.30
C THR A 420 -40.29 24.56 1.55
N SER A 421 -40.48 25.72 2.17
CA SER A 421 -41.79 26.38 2.23
C SER A 421 -41.65 27.89 2.39
N ASP A 422 -42.56 28.64 1.77
CA ASP A 422 -42.73 30.09 1.91
C ASP A 422 -44.21 30.36 2.16
N THR A 423 -44.54 30.82 3.36
CA THR A 423 -45.88 31.32 3.69
C THR A 423 -45.87 32.84 3.74
N THR A 424 -46.07 33.44 2.57
CA THR A 424 -46.43 34.86 2.46
C THR A 424 -47.93 35.03 2.76
N ASP A 425 -48.30 35.56 3.92
CA ASP A 425 -49.70 35.98 4.13
C ASP A 425 -49.91 37.29 3.34
N LYS A 426 -50.65 37.23 2.23
CA LYS A 426 -50.87 38.41 1.37
C LYS A 426 -51.86 39.42 1.96
N ASN A 427 -52.45 39.12 3.11
CA ASN A 427 -53.45 39.95 3.76
C ASN A 427 -52.84 40.76 4.91
N TRP A 428 -52.96 42.08 4.82
CA TRP A 428 -52.58 42.99 5.89
C TRP A 428 -53.56 42.89 7.06
N THR A 429 -53.06 42.63 8.27
CA THR A 429 -53.88 42.55 9.48
C THR A 429 -53.88 43.88 10.22
N ASN A 430 -55.07 44.42 10.52
CA ASN A 430 -55.24 45.67 11.26
C ASN A 430 -54.91 45.48 12.75
N GLY A 431 -54.03 46.33 13.28
CA GLY A 431 -53.82 46.53 14.71
C GLY A 431 -54.83 47.49 15.34
N THR A 432 -54.60 47.87 16.58
CA THR A 432 -55.53 48.74 17.33
C THR A 432 -55.48 50.17 16.81
N THR A 433 -56.65 50.73 16.49
CA THR A 433 -56.76 52.12 16.01
C THR A 433 -56.56 53.12 17.16
N ALA A 434 -55.55 53.97 17.05
CA ALA A 434 -55.31 55.07 17.98
C ALA A 434 -55.97 56.36 17.46
N SER A 435 -56.71 57.07 18.33
CA SER A 435 -57.37 58.34 17.98
C SER A 435 -56.69 59.51 18.69
N SER A 436 -56.39 60.60 17.97
CA SER A 436 -55.81 61.82 18.55
C SER A 436 -56.39 63.09 17.94
N CYS A 437 -56.17 64.25 18.57
CA CYS A 437 -56.62 65.56 18.09
C CYS A 437 -55.43 66.35 17.53
N LYS A 438 -55.53 66.85 16.29
CA LYS A 438 -54.48 67.59 15.57
C LYS A 438 -55.01 68.92 15.05
N THR A 439 -54.20 69.98 15.06
CA THR A 439 -54.54 71.26 14.43
C THR A 439 -54.40 71.19 12.90
N ALA A 440 -54.99 72.13 12.17
CA ALA A 440 -54.85 72.22 10.70
C ALA A 440 -53.37 72.21 10.26
N ALA A 441 -52.51 72.96 10.94
CA ALA A 441 -51.09 73.03 10.63
C ALA A 441 -50.35 71.69 10.83
N GLN A 442 -50.76 70.91 11.85
CA GLN A 442 -50.19 69.59 12.12
C GLN A 442 -50.61 68.53 11.09
N LEU A 443 -51.74 68.72 10.39
CA LEU A 443 -52.16 67.85 9.30
C LEU A 443 -51.38 68.12 8.01
N THR A 444 -51.08 69.39 7.73
CA THR A 444 -50.31 69.79 6.54
C THR A 444 -48.87 69.24 6.58
N SER A 445 -48.25 69.20 7.77
CA SER A 445 -46.92 68.59 7.95
C SER A 445 -46.91 67.06 7.84
N MET A 446 -48.09 66.41 7.85
CA MET A 446 -48.25 64.97 7.66
C MET A 446 -48.56 64.57 6.19
N GLY A 447 -48.53 65.53 5.25
CA GLY A 447 -48.59 65.25 3.80
C GLY A 447 -49.99 64.96 3.22
N ALA A 448 -51.08 65.37 3.88
CA ALA A 448 -52.45 65.11 3.40
C ALA A 448 -52.87 66.03 2.23
N SER A 449 -53.27 65.46 1.08
CA SER A 449 -53.77 66.17 -0.12
C SER A 449 -55.27 65.93 -0.34
N ALA A 450 -56.00 66.96 -0.80
CA ALA A 450 -57.47 67.03 -0.85
C ALA A 450 -58.11 66.40 -2.09
N GLY A 451 -58.99 65.41 -1.90
CA GLY A 451 -59.95 64.93 -2.90
C GLY A 451 -61.35 65.48 -2.62
N THR A 452 -61.91 66.25 -3.56
CA THR A 452 -63.20 66.95 -3.42
C THR A 452 -64.34 66.22 -4.14
N SER A 453 -65.37 65.78 -3.41
CA SER A 453 -66.80 65.76 -3.79
C SER A 453 -67.59 65.27 -2.57
N GLY A 454 -68.76 65.75 -2.17
CA GLY A 454 -69.71 66.70 -2.72
C GLY A 454 -71.06 66.44 -2.04
N ASN A 455 -71.32 67.16 -0.95
CA ASN A 455 -72.63 67.48 -0.35
C ASN A 455 -73.58 66.33 0.11
N SER A 456 -73.44 65.90 1.37
CA SER A 456 -74.51 65.97 2.39
C SER A 456 -73.99 65.34 3.68
N THR A 457 -74.05 66.11 4.78
CA THR A 457 -73.94 65.67 6.19
C THR A 457 -73.04 64.44 6.49
N SER A 458 -71.77 64.70 6.83
CA SER A 458 -70.82 63.87 7.61
C SER A 458 -69.57 63.39 6.86
N ASN A 459 -68.41 63.76 7.44
CA ASN A 459 -67.10 63.10 7.40
C ASN A 459 -66.30 63.12 6.07
N THR A 460 -65.47 64.14 5.87
CA THR A 460 -64.39 64.10 4.86
C THR A 460 -63.22 63.26 5.40
N GLN A 461 -62.97 62.07 4.84
CA GLN A 461 -61.81 61.21 5.17
C GLN A 461 -60.61 61.55 4.28
N TYR A 462 -59.42 61.70 4.88
CA TYR A 462 -58.13 61.68 4.17
C TYR A 462 -57.40 60.40 4.56
N ILE A 463 -56.97 59.60 3.56
CA ILE A 463 -56.16 58.40 3.77
C ILE A 463 -54.75 58.65 3.24
N SER A 464 -53.75 58.69 4.12
CA SER A 464 -52.36 58.49 3.75
C SER A 464 -51.88 57.15 4.30
N THR A 465 -51.08 56.43 3.51
CA THR A 465 -50.35 55.24 3.96
C THR A 465 -48.86 55.60 4.04
N THR A 466 -48.23 55.30 5.16
CA THR A 466 -46.77 55.36 5.28
C THR A 466 -46.26 53.93 5.41
N ASP A 467 -45.57 53.45 4.39
CA ASP A 467 -44.93 52.13 4.37
C ASP A 467 -43.47 52.29 4.80
N GLY A 468 -42.95 51.43 5.71
CA GLY A 468 -41.49 51.49 5.94
C GLY A 468 -40.83 50.74 7.10
N ILE A 469 -41.50 49.91 7.91
CA ILE A 469 -40.79 49.16 8.96
C ILE A 469 -40.79 47.66 8.63
N LEU A 470 -39.63 47.15 8.19
CA LEU A 470 -39.34 45.73 8.05
C LEU A 470 -38.56 45.26 9.29
N THR A 471 -39.07 44.24 9.98
CA THR A 471 -38.31 43.50 11.00
C THR A 471 -38.07 42.07 10.53
N VAL A 472 -36.85 41.56 10.74
CA VAL A 472 -36.44 40.20 10.35
C VAL A 472 -36.04 39.46 11.62
N SER A 473 -36.60 38.26 11.85
CA SER A 473 -36.20 37.42 12.97
C SER A 473 -34.84 36.78 12.73
N ASP A 474 -34.09 36.51 13.80
CA ASP A 474 -32.93 35.62 13.71
C ASP A 474 -33.37 34.22 13.20
N PRO A 475 -32.56 33.58 12.34
CA PRO A 475 -32.90 32.27 11.78
C PRO A 475 -32.96 31.22 12.90
N ARG A 476 -34.15 30.62 13.09
CA ARG A 476 -34.30 29.47 13.98
C ARG A 476 -33.90 28.21 13.23
N VAL A 477 -32.75 27.63 13.57
CA VAL A 477 -32.25 26.38 12.99
C VAL A 477 -32.68 25.20 13.86
N VAL A 478 -33.27 24.18 13.23
CA VAL A 478 -33.65 22.90 13.84
C VAL A 478 -33.00 21.79 13.02
N SER A 479 -32.21 20.93 13.65
CA SER A 479 -31.71 19.70 13.03
C SER A 479 -32.65 18.52 13.32
N SER A 480 -32.87 17.66 12.33
CA SER A 480 -33.65 16.42 12.47
C SER A 480 -32.98 15.29 11.69
N GLY A 481 -32.99 14.07 12.24
CA GLY A 481 -32.16 12.97 11.73
C GLY A 481 -30.68 13.13 12.11
N GLY A 482 -29.92 12.04 12.04
CA GLY A 482 -28.52 12.00 12.44
C GLY A 482 -28.25 12.18 13.94
N SER A 483 -26.98 12.12 14.32
CA SER A 483 -26.49 12.27 15.69
C SER A 483 -25.49 13.41 15.79
N THR A 484 -25.31 14.00 16.98
CA THR A 484 -24.30 15.04 17.23
C THR A 484 -23.43 14.59 18.38
N ASN A 485 -22.13 14.89 18.30
CA ASN A 485 -21.13 14.38 19.24
C ASN A 485 -21.10 12.85 19.32
N SER A 486 -21.56 12.10 18.32
CA SER A 486 -21.46 10.64 18.32
C SER A 486 -20.01 10.17 18.28
N LEU A 487 -19.77 8.87 18.46
CA LEU A 487 -18.43 8.35 18.26
C LEU A 487 -18.00 8.52 16.80
N ALA A 488 -18.95 8.40 15.86
CA ALA A 488 -18.73 8.67 14.45
C ALA A 488 -18.36 10.13 14.16
N ASP A 489 -18.97 11.10 14.84
CA ASP A 489 -18.60 12.52 14.73
C ASP A 489 -17.17 12.78 15.22
N VAL A 490 -16.77 12.16 16.34
CA VAL A 490 -15.40 12.29 16.87
C VAL A 490 -14.40 11.73 15.87
N ALA A 491 -14.64 10.52 15.35
CA ALA A 491 -13.75 9.93 14.36
C ALA A 491 -13.66 10.77 13.08
N GLN A 492 -14.79 11.32 12.62
CA GLN A 492 -14.86 12.20 11.44
C GLN A 492 -14.07 13.49 11.65
N TYR A 493 -14.23 14.15 12.81
CA TYR A 493 -13.52 15.38 13.15
C TYR A 493 -12.00 15.20 13.07
N TYR A 494 -11.47 14.18 13.76
CA TYR A 494 -10.03 13.95 13.82
C TYR A 494 -9.43 13.35 12.53
N TYR A 495 -10.27 12.83 11.63
CA TYR A 495 -9.87 12.46 10.28
C TYR A 495 -9.79 13.70 9.35
N MET A 496 -10.82 14.56 9.35
CA MET A 496 -10.87 15.73 8.46
C MET A 496 -9.98 16.89 8.93
N THR A 497 -9.66 16.95 10.22
CA THR A 497 -8.86 18.02 10.79
C THR A 497 -7.38 17.77 10.56
N ASP A 498 -6.70 18.76 10.00
CA ASP A 498 -5.24 18.83 9.99
C ASP A 498 -4.72 19.02 11.42
N LEU A 499 -4.17 17.94 11.98
CA LEU A 499 -3.70 17.89 13.36
C LEU A 499 -2.40 18.67 13.56
N ARG A 500 -1.63 18.96 12.50
CA ARG A 500 -0.32 19.64 12.57
C ARG A 500 -0.26 20.75 11.54
N ASN A 501 -0.62 21.96 11.95
CA ASN A 501 -0.67 23.08 11.02
C ASN A 501 -0.18 24.39 11.64
N GLN A 502 0.73 25.04 10.91
CA GLN A 502 1.42 26.24 11.37
C GLN A 502 0.49 27.44 11.51
N GLY A 503 -0.48 27.58 10.61
CA GLY A 503 -1.37 28.74 10.55
C GLY A 503 -2.43 28.74 11.64
N THR A 504 -3.02 27.57 11.94
CA THR A 504 -4.15 27.47 12.88
C THR A 504 -3.78 26.89 14.26
N GLN A 505 -2.74 26.07 14.37
CA GLN A 505 -2.42 25.33 15.60
C GLN A 505 -1.02 25.66 16.14
N ASN A 506 -0.09 26.13 15.30
CA ASN A 506 1.29 26.45 15.66
C ASN A 506 1.98 25.31 16.45
N ASN A 507 1.88 24.07 15.96
CA ASN A 507 2.34 22.84 16.61
C ASN A 507 3.25 21.98 15.70
N CYS A 508 4.09 22.63 14.91
CA CYS A 508 4.94 22.01 13.88
C CYS A 508 6.20 21.33 14.40
N SER A 509 6.58 21.54 15.67
CA SER A 509 7.73 20.86 16.26
C SER A 509 7.36 19.42 16.62
N GLY A 510 7.92 18.45 15.90
CA GLY A 510 7.79 17.03 16.22
C GLY A 510 8.73 16.56 17.34
N ARG A 511 8.57 15.29 17.71
CA ARG A 511 9.47 14.56 18.61
C ARG A 511 10.87 14.51 18.00
N ALA A 512 11.87 14.83 18.82
CA ALA A 512 13.26 14.74 18.38
C ALA A 512 13.65 13.29 18.04
N VAL A 513 14.39 13.12 16.95
CA VAL A 513 15.03 11.86 16.56
C VAL A 513 16.52 12.12 16.45
N ASP A 514 17.34 11.30 17.09
CA ASP A 514 18.81 11.46 17.15
C ASP A 514 19.28 12.86 17.55
N GLY A 515 18.52 13.53 18.41
CA GLY A 515 18.84 14.86 18.94
C GLY A 515 18.40 16.05 18.07
N ALA A 516 17.77 15.81 16.91
CA ALA A 516 17.23 16.86 16.05
C ALA A 516 15.69 16.88 16.06
N GLN A 517 15.08 18.06 16.16
CA GLN A 517 13.63 18.22 15.99
C GLN A 517 13.28 18.40 14.51
N ASN A 518 12.26 17.69 14.06
CA ASN A 518 11.74 17.81 12.69
C ASN A 518 10.51 18.71 12.64
N ASP A 519 10.30 19.36 11.50
CA ASP A 519 9.02 19.96 11.15
C ASP A 519 8.04 18.86 10.75
N VAL A 520 6.83 18.88 11.33
CA VAL A 520 5.77 17.88 11.09
C VAL A 520 4.51 18.47 10.45
N CYS A 521 4.55 19.70 9.95
CA CYS A 521 3.39 20.39 9.35
C CYS A 521 3.27 20.27 7.82
N ALA A 522 4.18 19.54 7.16
CA ALA A 522 4.06 19.31 5.72
C ALA A 522 2.93 18.32 5.41
N ASN A 523 2.07 18.60 4.43
CA ASN A 523 0.97 17.69 4.06
C ASN A 523 1.43 16.62 3.07
N ASP A 524 2.21 15.66 3.57
CA ASP A 524 2.84 14.55 2.84
C ASP A 524 2.54 13.17 3.46
N VAL A 525 1.46 13.04 4.23
CA VAL A 525 0.99 11.72 4.72
C VAL A 525 0.57 10.85 3.52
N PRO A 526 1.10 9.62 3.37
CA PRO A 526 0.79 8.78 2.22
C PRO A 526 -0.67 8.36 2.18
N THR A 527 -1.34 8.62 1.05
CA THR A 527 -2.75 8.30 0.83
C THR A 527 -2.98 6.85 0.35
N THR A 528 -4.23 6.40 0.39
CA THR A 528 -4.73 5.11 -0.14
C THR A 528 -6.09 5.33 -0.82
N ASP A 529 -6.67 4.28 -1.42
CA ASP A 529 -8.00 4.37 -2.06
C ASP A 529 -9.12 4.74 -1.06
N ARG A 530 -8.93 4.45 0.23
CA ARG A 530 -9.91 4.71 1.29
C ARG A 530 -9.56 5.93 2.14
N ASP A 531 -8.28 6.17 2.36
CA ASP A 531 -7.74 7.27 3.13
C ASP A 531 -7.04 8.25 2.19
N THR A 532 -7.77 9.29 1.78
CA THR A 532 -7.30 10.26 0.79
C THR A 532 -6.69 11.51 1.43
N ALA A 533 -6.58 11.56 2.76
CA ALA A 533 -6.06 12.71 3.48
C ALA A 533 -4.54 12.72 3.45
N ASN A 534 -3.94 13.80 2.91
CA ASN A 534 -2.48 13.97 2.88
C ASN A 534 -1.94 14.83 4.02
N TRP A 535 -2.81 15.37 4.89
CA TRP A 535 -2.44 16.08 6.11
C TRP A 535 -2.31 15.13 7.31
N GLN A 536 -1.75 15.57 8.43
CA GLN A 536 -1.67 14.76 9.64
C GLN A 536 -3.08 14.58 10.21
N HIS A 537 -3.57 13.34 10.25
CA HIS A 537 -4.91 13.01 10.75
C HIS A 537 -4.87 11.70 11.56
N MET A 538 -6.00 11.39 12.21
CA MET A 538 -6.17 10.13 12.96
C MET A 538 -7.08 9.17 12.20
N THR A 539 -6.54 8.02 11.78
CA THR A 539 -7.33 6.92 11.23
C THR A 539 -7.87 6.07 12.38
N THR A 540 -9.19 5.85 12.44
CA THR A 540 -9.85 5.13 13.56
C THR A 540 -10.38 3.78 13.11
N SER A 541 -9.91 2.70 13.76
CA SER A 541 -10.51 1.37 13.69
C SER A 541 -11.19 1.02 15.00
N THR A 542 -12.28 0.28 14.93
CA THR A 542 -13.09 -0.09 16.11
C THR A 542 -13.29 -1.60 16.17
N ILE A 543 -13.21 -2.15 17.37
CA ILE A 543 -13.39 -3.57 17.66
C ILE A 543 -14.48 -3.68 18.72
N GLY A 544 -15.65 -4.12 18.29
CA GLY A 544 -16.75 -4.50 19.19
C GLY A 544 -16.65 -5.99 19.54
N LEU A 545 -16.83 -6.33 20.81
CA LEU A 545 -16.97 -7.71 21.23
C LEU A 545 -18.44 -8.14 21.17
N GLY A 546 -18.76 -9.13 20.34
CA GLY A 546 -20.09 -9.73 20.29
C GLY A 546 -20.81 -9.60 18.96
N VAL A 547 -22.01 -9.03 18.99
CA VAL A 547 -23.08 -9.22 18.00
C VAL A 547 -23.22 -8.01 17.07
N SER A 548 -24.00 -8.19 16.00
CA SER A 548 -24.48 -7.08 15.16
C SER A 548 -25.34 -6.12 15.97
N GLY A 549 -25.33 -4.84 15.59
CA GLY A 549 -26.26 -3.84 16.11
C GLY A 549 -27.67 -4.02 15.54
N THR A 550 -28.37 -2.91 15.28
CA THR A 550 -29.63 -2.94 14.52
C THR A 550 -29.39 -3.14 13.01
N LEU A 551 -28.18 -2.85 12.53
CA LEU A 551 -27.72 -3.23 11.21
C LEU A 551 -26.99 -4.58 11.24
N THR A 552 -27.15 -5.37 10.18
CA THR A 552 -26.44 -6.63 10.03
C THR A 552 -25.02 -6.38 9.54
N TYR A 553 -24.03 -6.64 10.40
CA TYR A 553 -22.62 -6.58 10.05
C TYR A 553 -22.17 -7.83 9.30
N ASP A 554 -21.37 -7.63 8.25
CA ASP A 554 -20.67 -8.67 7.52
C ASP A 554 -19.16 -8.38 7.57
N PRO A 555 -18.29 -9.33 7.97
CA PRO A 555 -16.84 -9.14 7.94
C PRO A 555 -16.28 -8.69 6.58
N ALA A 556 -16.97 -8.98 5.48
CA ALA A 556 -16.62 -8.62 4.11
C ALA A 556 -17.35 -7.35 3.60
N TYR A 557 -17.91 -6.52 4.50
CA TYR A 557 -18.77 -5.39 4.11
C TYR A 557 -18.16 -4.40 3.11
N LEU A 558 -16.83 -4.27 3.06
CA LEU A 558 -16.14 -3.40 2.10
C LEU A 558 -16.14 -3.94 0.67
N THR A 559 -16.32 -5.24 0.48
CA THR A 559 -16.28 -5.92 -0.83
C THR A 559 -17.61 -6.58 -1.20
N GLN A 560 -18.58 -6.59 -0.30
CA GLN A 560 -19.87 -7.24 -0.53
C GLN A 560 -20.71 -6.51 -1.58
N LYS A 561 -21.55 -7.26 -2.30
CA LYS A 561 -22.44 -6.72 -3.35
C LYS A 561 -23.88 -6.47 -2.90
N ALA A 562 -24.24 -6.96 -1.71
CA ALA A 562 -25.55 -6.80 -1.09
C ALA A 562 -25.38 -6.75 0.44
N GLY A 563 -26.41 -6.31 1.17
CA GLY A 563 -26.39 -6.19 2.63
C GLY A 563 -26.51 -4.74 3.12
N ASP A 564 -26.47 -4.56 4.43
CA ASP A 564 -26.84 -3.28 5.06
C ASP A 564 -25.87 -2.15 4.72
N TYR A 565 -24.56 -2.43 4.66
CA TYR A 565 -23.57 -1.45 4.22
C TYR A 565 -23.76 -1.01 2.78
N VAL A 566 -24.14 -1.92 1.87
CA VAL A 566 -24.46 -1.55 0.48
C VAL A 566 -25.68 -0.63 0.46
N GLY A 567 -26.66 -0.88 1.31
CA GLY A 567 -27.80 0.02 1.50
C GLY A 567 -27.42 1.39 2.05
N LEU A 568 -26.43 1.47 2.96
CA LEU A 568 -25.88 2.73 3.47
C LEU A 568 -25.16 3.53 2.38
N VAL A 569 -24.35 2.85 1.55
CA VAL A 569 -23.64 3.44 0.39
C VAL A 569 -24.62 3.95 -0.66
N GLN A 570 -25.63 3.14 -1.02
CA GLN A 570 -26.64 3.49 -2.03
C GLN A 570 -27.71 4.46 -1.52
N GLY A 571 -27.79 4.67 -0.21
CA GLY A 571 -28.77 5.54 0.42
C GLY A 571 -30.17 4.97 0.57
N THR A 572 -30.33 3.64 0.48
CA THR A 572 -31.57 2.95 0.84
C THR A 572 -31.69 2.72 2.35
N LYS A 573 -30.59 2.90 3.10
CA LYS A 573 -30.54 2.91 4.56
C LYS A 573 -29.75 4.14 5.06
N ASN A 574 -30.01 4.55 6.30
CA ASN A 574 -29.21 5.51 7.05
C ASN A 574 -28.61 4.84 8.27
N TRP A 575 -27.51 5.40 8.79
CA TRP A 575 -26.98 4.98 10.08
C TRP A 575 -28.03 5.20 11.17
N PRO A 576 -28.26 4.22 12.05
CA PRO A 576 -29.11 4.37 13.21
C PRO A 576 -28.56 5.46 14.14
N VAL A 577 -29.45 6.32 14.64
CA VAL A 577 -29.06 7.37 15.61
C VAL A 577 -28.75 6.69 16.96
N PRO A 578 -27.50 6.74 17.46
CA PRO A 578 -27.16 6.23 18.78
C PRO A 578 -27.91 6.98 19.87
N THR A 579 -28.11 6.34 21.02
CA THR A 579 -28.81 6.98 22.15
C THR A 579 -27.83 7.28 23.27
N GLU A 580 -27.84 8.53 23.72
CA GLU A 580 -27.15 8.95 24.94
C GLU A 580 -27.91 8.37 26.15
N THR A 581 -27.47 7.21 26.62
CA THR A 581 -28.03 6.55 27.80
C THR A 581 -27.05 6.61 28.95
N THR A 582 -27.59 6.75 30.16
CA THR A 582 -26.84 6.60 31.41
C THR A 582 -26.63 5.13 31.77
N THR A 583 -27.54 4.26 31.33
CA THR A 583 -27.47 2.81 31.50
C THR A 583 -27.35 2.17 30.11
N GLY A 584 -26.16 1.67 29.76
CA GLY A 584 -25.86 1.11 28.44
C GLY A 584 -26.78 -0.03 27.98
N GLY A 585 -26.50 -0.61 26.80
CA GLY A 585 -27.27 -1.75 26.26
C GLY A 585 -28.24 -1.40 25.12
N ASP A 586 -27.98 -0.33 24.37
CA ASP A 586 -28.68 -0.01 23.11
C ASP A 586 -27.82 -0.43 21.92
N ALA A 587 -28.33 -1.35 21.08
CA ALA A 587 -27.59 -1.89 19.95
C ALA A 587 -27.25 -0.86 18.86
N ARG A 588 -27.91 0.30 18.85
CA ARG A 588 -27.55 1.41 17.93
C ARG A 588 -26.18 2.01 18.25
N ASN A 589 -25.71 1.87 19.50
CA ASN A 589 -24.36 2.29 19.88
C ASN A 589 -23.28 1.33 19.33
N ILE A 590 -23.65 0.08 19.01
CA ILE A 590 -22.80 -0.85 18.25
C ILE A 590 -22.72 -0.43 16.78
N ASP A 591 -23.85 0.00 16.20
CA ASP A 591 -23.86 0.54 14.83
C ASP A 591 -22.98 1.81 14.73
N ASP A 592 -22.98 2.66 15.76
CA ASP A 592 -22.11 3.85 15.85
C ASP A 592 -20.60 3.50 15.96
N LEU A 593 -20.23 2.35 16.56
CA LEU A 593 -18.84 1.85 16.48
C LEU A 593 -18.45 1.53 15.04
N TRP A 594 -19.35 0.91 14.29
CA TRP A 594 -19.11 0.63 12.87
C TRP A 594 -19.00 1.91 12.06
N HIS A 595 -19.94 2.83 12.29
CA HIS A 595 -19.97 4.14 11.66
C HIS A 595 -18.69 4.95 11.97
N ALA A 596 -18.20 4.91 13.20
CA ALA A 596 -16.95 5.55 13.60
C ALA A 596 -15.72 4.99 12.87
N ALA A 597 -15.64 3.69 12.59
CA ALA A 597 -14.56 3.18 11.75
C ALA A 597 -14.70 3.65 10.29
N VAL A 598 -15.93 3.77 9.78
CA VAL A 598 -16.20 4.29 8.43
C VAL A 598 -15.84 5.77 8.31
N ASN A 599 -16.19 6.58 9.31
CA ASN A 599 -15.83 7.98 9.44
C ASN A 599 -14.34 8.19 9.72
N GLY A 600 -13.71 7.30 10.47
CA GLY A 600 -12.27 7.34 10.72
C GLY A 600 -11.42 6.70 9.63
N ARG A 601 -12.03 6.20 8.54
CA ARG A 601 -11.37 5.46 7.42
C ARG A 601 -10.63 4.18 7.82
N GLY A 602 -10.69 3.76 9.08
CA GLY A 602 -10.23 2.46 9.56
C GLY A 602 -11.31 1.38 9.45
N ARG A 603 -11.13 0.21 10.04
CA ARG A 603 -12.05 -0.93 9.84
C ARG A 603 -12.79 -1.27 11.12
N TYR A 604 -14.06 -1.64 10.98
CA TYR A 604 -14.86 -2.19 12.08
C TYR A 604 -14.76 -3.71 12.08
N PHE A 605 -14.62 -4.26 13.28
CA PHE A 605 -14.68 -5.69 13.53
C PHE A 605 -15.68 -5.99 14.64
N SER A 606 -16.55 -6.97 14.39
CA SER A 606 -17.41 -7.57 15.40
C SER A 606 -16.83 -8.95 15.75
N ALA A 607 -16.08 -9.03 16.85
CA ALA A 607 -15.40 -10.25 17.25
C ALA A 607 -16.32 -11.13 18.09
N GLN A 608 -16.70 -12.29 17.55
CA GLN A 608 -17.65 -13.19 18.21
C GLN A 608 -16.98 -14.20 19.14
N ASN A 609 -15.66 -14.38 19.04
CA ASN A 609 -14.87 -15.29 19.84
C ASN A 609 -13.39 -14.87 19.85
N ALA A 610 -12.55 -15.62 20.57
CA ALA A 610 -11.12 -15.33 20.71
C ALA A 610 -10.35 -15.34 19.38
N SER A 611 -10.69 -16.24 18.44
CA SER A 611 -10.03 -16.32 17.13
C SER A 611 -10.35 -15.10 16.28
N ASP A 612 -11.62 -14.71 16.22
CA ASP A 612 -12.06 -13.53 15.48
C ASP A 612 -11.40 -12.26 16.01
N LEU A 613 -11.19 -12.19 17.33
CA LEU A 613 -10.55 -11.05 17.98
C LEU A 613 -9.06 -10.93 17.62
N VAL A 614 -8.32 -12.05 17.61
CA VAL A 614 -6.92 -12.06 17.15
C VAL A 614 -6.84 -11.63 15.68
N ASN A 615 -7.74 -12.14 14.84
CA ASN A 615 -7.81 -11.77 13.43
C ASN A 615 -8.16 -10.29 13.23
N ALA A 616 -9.13 -9.77 13.99
CA ALA A 616 -9.55 -8.37 13.94
C ALA A 616 -8.41 -7.40 14.28
N ILE A 617 -7.67 -7.67 15.35
CA ILE A 617 -6.52 -6.84 15.74
C ILE A 617 -5.42 -6.96 14.69
N SER A 618 -5.09 -8.18 14.22
CA SER A 618 -4.05 -8.40 13.21
C SER A 618 -4.36 -7.69 11.89
N LEU A 619 -5.62 -7.74 11.42
CA LEU A 619 -6.06 -7.04 10.20
C LEU A 619 -6.12 -5.52 10.37
N SER A 620 -6.44 -5.03 11.57
CA SER A 620 -6.35 -3.59 11.88
C SER A 620 -4.90 -3.10 11.81
N LEU A 621 -3.96 -3.92 12.31
CA LEU A 621 -2.53 -3.62 12.31
C LEU A 621 -1.92 -3.70 10.90
N SER A 622 -2.34 -4.66 10.06
CA SER A 622 -1.84 -4.77 8.68
C SER A 622 -2.29 -3.59 7.80
N ALA A 623 -3.56 -3.16 7.94
CA ALA A 623 -4.08 -1.98 7.25
C ALA A 623 -3.30 -0.71 7.61
N ALA A 624 -2.73 -0.63 8.83
CA ALA A 624 -1.91 0.49 9.25
C ALA A 624 -0.56 0.62 8.51
N THR A 625 -0.13 -0.45 7.83
CA THR A 625 1.16 -0.55 7.13
C THR A 625 1.07 -0.65 5.62
N ALA A 626 -0.13 -0.82 5.06
CA ALA A 626 -0.31 -0.92 3.62
C ALA A 626 0.12 0.40 2.96
N VAL A 627 1.33 0.42 2.40
CA VAL A 627 1.78 1.46 1.48
C VAL A 627 1.48 0.94 0.08
N THR A 628 0.58 1.61 -0.63
CA THR A 628 0.49 1.49 -2.08
C THR A 628 1.80 2.03 -2.64
N GLY A 629 2.76 1.14 -2.89
CA GLY A 629 4.12 1.49 -3.26
C GLY A 629 4.35 1.21 -4.74
N ALA A 630 4.64 2.28 -5.48
CA ALA A 630 5.49 2.32 -6.68
C ALA A 630 5.10 1.49 -7.93
N ALA A 631 5.14 2.16 -9.08
CA ALA A 631 5.17 1.50 -10.37
C ALA A 631 6.50 0.78 -10.61
N SER A 632 6.45 -0.27 -11.45
CA SER A 632 7.58 -0.80 -12.22
C SER A 632 7.72 -0.01 -13.53
N ALA A 633 8.80 -0.23 -14.29
CA ALA A 633 9.00 0.44 -15.57
C ALA A 633 7.79 0.25 -16.52
N ALA A 634 7.32 1.35 -17.11
CA ALA A 634 6.19 1.35 -18.03
C ALA A 634 6.60 0.88 -19.44
N ALA A 635 5.62 0.36 -20.18
CA ALA A 635 5.78 0.01 -21.58
C ALA A 635 4.73 0.74 -22.42
N THR A 636 5.06 1.15 -23.65
CA THR A 636 4.08 1.79 -24.55
C THR A 636 3.71 0.85 -25.71
N ASN A 637 2.55 1.04 -26.35
CA ASN A 637 2.22 0.27 -27.57
C ASN A 637 2.88 0.83 -28.85
N SER A 638 3.29 2.10 -28.86
CA SER A 638 4.04 2.73 -29.94
C SER A 638 5.03 3.76 -29.42
N LEU A 639 6.20 3.84 -30.06
CA LEU A 639 7.18 4.92 -29.85
C LEU A 639 7.00 6.08 -30.84
N LYS A 640 6.25 5.85 -31.93
CA LYS A 640 5.73 6.89 -32.84
C LYS A 640 4.20 6.81 -32.78
N PRO A 641 3.55 7.37 -31.75
CA PRO A 641 2.10 7.36 -31.65
C PRO A 641 1.45 7.91 -32.92
N VAL A 642 0.38 7.28 -33.39
CA VAL A 642 -0.32 7.68 -34.62
C VAL A 642 -1.62 8.38 -34.26
N SER A 643 -1.89 9.56 -34.84
CA SER A 643 -3.14 10.29 -34.60
C SER A 643 -4.34 9.47 -35.07
N GLY A 644 -5.32 9.26 -34.19
CA GLY A 644 -6.53 8.46 -34.46
C GLY A 644 -6.42 6.97 -34.07
N ASP A 645 -5.23 6.48 -33.71
CA ASP A 645 -5.05 5.12 -33.17
C ASP A 645 -5.26 5.07 -31.64
N ASN A 646 -5.52 3.88 -31.11
CA ASN A 646 -5.63 3.62 -29.67
C ASN A 646 -4.24 3.56 -29.00
N ASN A 647 -3.54 4.70 -28.92
CA ASN A 647 -2.21 4.80 -28.30
C ASN A 647 -2.34 4.69 -26.77
N GLN A 648 -1.52 3.82 -26.17
CA GLN A 648 -1.61 3.49 -24.75
C GLN A 648 -0.23 3.32 -24.13
N ALA A 649 -0.09 3.81 -22.89
CA ALA A 649 1.01 3.49 -21.97
C ALA A 649 0.52 2.47 -20.95
N PHE A 650 1.30 1.42 -20.73
CA PHE A 650 1.02 0.34 -19.80
C PHE A 650 1.93 0.48 -18.58
N ILE A 651 1.34 0.64 -17.41
CA ILE A 651 2.06 0.73 -16.16
C ILE A 651 1.73 -0.51 -15.34
N ALA A 652 2.77 -1.23 -14.93
CA ALA A 652 2.65 -2.29 -13.96
C ALA A 652 2.98 -1.75 -12.56
N THR A 653 2.19 -2.07 -11.55
CA THR A 653 2.33 -1.56 -10.18
C THR A 653 2.34 -2.70 -9.17
N TYR A 654 2.81 -2.41 -7.95
CA TYR A 654 2.71 -3.32 -6.82
C TYR A 654 2.12 -2.64 -5.57
N ARG A 655 1.77 -3.45 -4.58
CA ARG A 655 1.36 -3.00 -3.24
C ARG A 655 2.12 -3.82 -2.20
N THR A 656 2.87 -3.15 -1.34
CA THR A 656 3.62 -3.81 -0.25
C THR A 656 2.66 -4.38 0.81
N VAL A 657 3.16 -5.31 1.63
CA VAL A 657 2.41 -6.04 2.66
C VAL A 657 1.42 -7.06 2.07
N ASP A 658 0.54 -6.65 1.17
CA ASP A 658 -0.41 -7.55 0.50
C ASP A 658 0.21 -8.28 -0.70
N TRP A 659 1.29 -7.70 -1.26
CA TRP A 659 2.06 -8.21 -2.41
C TRP A 659 1.16 -8.58 -3.58
N THR A 660 0.34 -7.62 -3.97
CA THR A 660 -0.55 -7.67 -5.13
C THR A 660 -0.07 -6.70 -6.20
N GLY A 661 -0.30 -7.02 -7.46
CA GLY A 661 0.05 -6.14 -8.57
C GLY A 661 -1.11 -5.83 -9.50
N ASP A 662 -0.92 -4.83 -10.34
CA ASP A 662 -1.84 -4.47 -11.41
C ASP A 662 -1.07 -4.12 -12.68
N VAL A 663 -1.71 -4.29 -13.83
CA VAL A 663 -1.26 -3.71 -15.10
C VAL A 663 -2.39 -2.85 -15.62
N ARG A 664 -2.14 -1.55 -15.74
CA ARG A 664 -3.11 -0.56 -16.20
C ARG A 664 -2.68 0.03 -17.53
N ALA A 665 -3.64 0.18 -18.44
CA ALA A 665 -3.43 0.96 -19.65
C ALA A 665 -3.97 2.36 -19.46
N PHE A 666 -3.19 3.35 -19.86
CA PHE A 666 -3.54 4.76 -19.84
C PHE A 666 -3.51 5.32 -21.25
N PRO A 667 -4.46 6.19 -21.62
CA PRO A 667 -4.43 6.87 -22.91
C PRO A 667 -3.14 7.69 -23.08
N LEU A 668 -2.52 7.60 -24.25
CA LEU A 668 -1.36 8.39 -24.66
C LEU A 668 -1.77 9.35 -25.77
N ASP A 669 -1.59 10.65 -25.55
CA ASP A 669 -1.83 11.68 -26.56
C ASP A 669 -0.69 11.69 -27.59
N ALA A 670 -1.01 11.37 -28.83
CA ALA A 670 -0.04 11.26 -29.91
C ALA A 670 0.62 12.59 -30.31
N SER A 671 -0.04 13.72 -30.06
CA SER A 671 0.44 15.05 -30.43
C SER A 671 1.35 15.67 -29.36
N THR A 672 1.06 15.42 -28.08
CA THR A 672 1.80 16.00 -26.96
C THR A 672 2.79 15.03 -26.32
N GLY A 673 2.57 13.71 -26.44
CA GLY A 673 3.32 12.68 -25.74
C GLY A 673 2.97 12.57 -24.25
N ASN A 674 1.83 13.11 -23.84
CA ASN A 674 1.38 13.06 -22.45
C ASN A 674 0.49 11.84 -22.20
N VAL A 675 0.66 11.22 -21.03
CA VAL A 675 -0.15 10.10 -20.56
C VAL A 675 -1.18 10.59 -19.54
N ASP A 676 -2.46 10.29 -19.75
CA ASP A 676 -3.50 10.56 -18.76
C ASP A 676 -3.54 9.46 -17.70
N VAL A 677 -2.79 9.64 -16.61
CA VAL A 677 -2.72 8.70 -15.49
C VAL A 677 -3.92 8.76 -14.55
N SER A 678 -4.85 9.71 -14.75
CA SER A 678 -6.02 9.88 -13.87
C SER A 678 -7.16 8.92 -14.17
N SER A 679 -7.20 8.37 -15.39
CA SER A 679 -8.27 7.52 -15.88
C SER A 679 -7.71 6.33 -16.69
N PRO A 680 -7.47 5.17 -16.07
CA PRO A 680 -7.03 4.00 -16.80
C PRO A 680 -8.13 3.49 -17.75
N ALA A 681 -7.76 3.20 -19.00
CA ALA A 681 -8.63 2.58 -19.99
C ALA A 681 -9.07 1.17 -19.57
N TRP A 682 -8.18 0.44 -18.90
CA TRP A 682 -8.48 -0.86 -18.28
C TRP A 682 -7.46 -1.22 -17.19
N SER A 683 -7.86 -2.14 -16.30
CA SER A 683 -7.01 -2.75 -15.26
C SER A 683 -7.06 -4.28 -15.40
N ALA A 684 -5.88 -4.89 -15.55
CA ALA A 684 -5.74 -6.34 -15.67
C ALA A 684 -6.11 -7.05 -14.36
N GLN A 685 -5.74 -6.47 -13.21
CA GLN A 685 -6.10 -6.99 -11.89
C GLN A 685 -7.63 -7.09 -11.74
N ALA A 686 -8.34 -5.99 -12.03
CA ALA A 686 -9.80 -5.95 -11.91
C ALA A 686 -10.48 -6.99 -12.81
N LYS A 687 -9.97 -7.20 -14.04
CA LYS A 687 -10.49 -8.24 -14.93
C LYS A 687 -10.17 -9.64 -14.40
N LEU A 688 -8.95 -9.88 -13.93
CA LEU A 688 -8.52 -11.19 -13.43
C LEU A 688 -9.28 -11.61 -12.17
N ASP A 689 -9.55 -10.68 -11.26
CA ASP A 689 -10.29 -10.95 -10.02
C ASP A 689 -11.70 -11.50 -10.29
N THR A 690 -12.33 -11.05 -11.38
CA THR A 690 -13.65 -11.57 -11.80
C THR A 690 -13.59 -12.92 -12.52
N LYS A 691 -12.41 -13.35 -12.99
CA LYS A 691 -12.24 -14.60 -13.76
C LYS A 691 -12.15 -15.82 -12.85
N ALA A 692 -13.05 -16.78 -13.01
CA ALA A 692 -13.03 -18.02 -12.24
C ALA A 692 -11.74 -18.82 -12.47
N ALA A 693 -11.20 -19.47 -11.43
CA ALA A 693 -9.96 -20.25 -11.50
C ALA A 693 -10.03 -21.42 -12.51
N SER A 694 -11.22 -22.00 -12.69
CA SER A 694 -11.49 -23.04 -13.70
C SER A 694 -11.48 -22.50 -15.13
N ALA A 695 -11.78 -21.21 -15.33
CA ALA A 695 -11.76 -20.54 -16.63
C ALA A 695 -10.38 -19.98 -17.00
N ARG A 696 -9.39 -20.06 -16.11
CA ARG A 696 -8.01 -19.63 -16.39
C ARG A 696 -7.23 -20.69 -17.13
N THR A 697 -6.60 -20.26 -18.22
CA THR A 697 -5.66 -21.05 -19.01
C THR A 697 -4.25 -20.78 -18.50
N ILE A 698 -3.68 -21.72 -17.76
CA ILE A 698 -2.33 -21.59 -17.19
C ILE A 698 -1.52 -22.78 -17.69
N TYR A 699 -0.34 -22.52 -18.23
CA TYR A 699 0.55 -23.52 -18.80
C TYR A 699 1.83 -23.70 -17.99
N TYR A 700 2.43 -24.88 -18.10
CA TYR A 700 3.83 -25.12 -17.76
C TYR A 700 4.49 -25.95 -18.86
N ARG A 701 5.82 -25.99 -18.86
CA ARG A 701 6.61 -26.80 -19.79
C ARG A 701 6.79 -28.21 -19.23
N ARG A 702 6.34 -29.22 -19.98
CA ARG A 702 6.54 -30.63 -19.64
C ARG A 702 8.02 -31.04 -19.82
N PRO A 703 8.48 -32.14 -19.20
CA PRO A 703 9.82 -32.68 -19.45
C PRO A 703 10.09 -33.01 -20.93
N ASN A 704 9.06 -33.36 -21.71
CA ASN A 704 9.17 -33.62 -23.15
C ASN A 704 9.21 -32.35 -24.03
N GLY A 705 9.13 -31.17 -23.42
CA GLY A 705 9.24 -29.87 -24.07
C GLY A 705 7.91 -29.22 -24.50
N ALA A 706 6.79 -29.95 -24.50
CA ALA A 706 5.49 -29.37 -24.85
C ALA A 706 4.89 -28.54 -23.71
N LEU A 707 3.95 -27.64 -24.02
CA LEU A 707 3.11 -26.99 -23.01
C LEU A 707 1.99 -27.92 -22.53
N GLN A 708 1.61 -27.80 -21.26
CA GLN A 708 0.50 -28.52 -20.65
C GLN A 708 -0.23 -27.63 -19.65
N SER A 709 -1.53 -27.87 -19.47
CA SER A 709 -2.32 -27.14 -18.47
C SER A 709 -1.82 -27.40 -17.05
N PHE A 710 -1.58 -26.32 -16.30
CA PHE A 710 -1.12 -26.33 -14.90
C PHE A 710 -2.25 -26.79 -13.97
N THR A 711 -2.43 -28.11 -13.88
CA THR A 711 -3.34 -28.79 -12.96
C THR A 711 -2.54 -29.82 -12.17
N TYR A 712 -2.97 -30.13 -10.95
CA TYR A 712 -2.22 -31.09 -10.12
C TYR A 712 -2.11 -32.47 -10.79
N ALA A 713 -3.17 -32.95 -11.46
CA ALA A 713 -3.14 -34.22 -12.18
C ALA A 713 -2.05 -34.26 -13.26
N ASN A 714 -1.92 -33.19 -14.04
CA ASN A 714 -0.89 -33.07 -15.08
C ASN A 714 0.51 -32.95 -14.46
N LEU A 715 0.68 -32.09 -13.46
CA LEU A 715 1.95 -31.90 -12.75
C LEU A 715 2.42 -33.20 -12.10
N ASN A 716 1.52 -33.97 -11.48
CA ASN A 716 1.84 -35.25 -10.88
C ASN A 716 2.25 -36.29 -11.95
N THR A 717 1.55 -36.34 -13.08
CA THR A 717 1.89 -37.23 -14.20
C THR A 717 3.28 -36.92 -14.77
N ASP A 718 3.66 -35.64 -14.80
CA ASP A 718 4.94 -35.18 -15.32
C ASP A 718 6.06 -35.12 -14.27
N GLY A 719 5.81 -35.59 -13.03
CA GLY A 719 6.82 -35.70 -11.97
C GLY A 719 7.02 -34.45 -11.10
N TYR A 720 6.22 -33.40 -11.28
CA TYR A 720 6.27 -32.16 -10.50
C TYR A 720 5.30 -32.13 -9.30
N GLY A 721 4.45 -33.16 -9.14
CA GLY A 721 3.44 -33.21 -8.07
C GLY A 721 4.00 -33.03 -6.65
N GLY A 722 5.22 -33.50 -6.40
CA GLY A 722 5.91 -33.36 -5.10
C GLY A 722 6.21 -31.91 -4.70
N ASN A 723 6.27 -30.98 -5.66
CA ASN A 723 6.45 -29.56 -5.38
C ASN A 723 5.23 -28.97 -4.68
N PHE A 724 4.03 -29.54 -4.91
CA PHE A 724 2.76 -29.00 -4.43
C PHE A 724 2.12 -29.84 -3.32
N SER A 725 2.60 -31.05 -3.06
CA SER A 725 2.14 -31.86 -1.93
C SER A 725 2.92 -31.59 -0.65
N GLY A 726 2.34 -31.98 0.49
CA GLY A 726 3.02 -31.92 1.78
C GLY A 726 3.31 -30.49 2.24
N PHE A 727 2.41 -29.56 1.98
CA PHE A 727 2.47 -28.14 2.37
C PHE A 727 2.99 -27.91 3.80
N CYS A 728 2.39 -28.57 4.80
CA CYS A 728 2.78 -28.47 6.21
C CYS A 728 4.01 -29.30 6.60
N THR A 729 4.55 -30.10 5.67
CA THR A 729 5.76 -30.91 5.85
C THR A 729 6.94 -30.40 5.04
N LYS A 730 6.80 -29.25 4.35
CA LYS A 730 7.92 -28.59 3.67
C LYS A 730 8.98 -28.19 4.69
N THR A 731 10.24 -28.22 4.28
CA THR A 731 11.39 -27.87 5.14
C THR A 731 11.26 -26.47 5.74
N ALA A 732 10.80 -25.50 4.95
CA ALA A 732 10.35 -24.22 5.45
C ALA A 732 8.82 -24.27 5.59
N ALA A 733 8.36 -24.83 6.71
CA ALA A 733 6.94 -25.02 6.96
C ALA A 733 6.19 -23.66 6.98
N PRO A 734 5.07 -23.53 6.26
CA PRO A 734 4.22 -22.35 6.29
C PRO A 734 3.70 -22.04 7.71
N THR A 735 3.55 -20.76 8.04
CA THR A 735 3.25 -20.28 9.40
C THR A 735 2.03 -20.95 10.02
N GLN A 736 0.94 -21.07 9.25
CA GLN A 736 -0.32 -21.63 9.72
C GLN A 736 -0.24 -23.11 10.13
N CYS A 737 0.77 -23.84 9.63
CA CYS A 737 0.95 -25.26 9.93
C CYS A 737 1.53 -25.50 11.35
N GLY A 738 2.20 -24.50 11.94
CA GLY A 738 2.90 -24.61 13.22
C GLY A 738 2.06 -24.34 14.46
N SER A 739 0.93 -23.62 14.36
CA SER A 739 0.24 -23.10 15.55
C SER A 739 -1.28 -22.94 15.49
N GLY A 740 -1.98 -23.48 14.48
CA GLY A 740 -3.45 -23.30 14.41
C GLY A 740 -4.25 -24.24 13.51
N MET A 741 -3.60 -25.13 12.76
CA MET A 741 -4.30 -26.01 11.81
C MET A 741 -4.58 -27.40 12.42
N SER A 742 -5.84 -27.83 12.39
CA SER A 742 -6.24 -29.19 12.81
C SER A 742 -5.63 -30.26 11.90
N ASP A 743 -5.47 -31.49 12.38
CA ASP A 743 -4.92 -32.58 11.56
C ASP A 743 -5.73 -32.90 10.28
N PRO A 744 -7.09 -32.84 10.30
CA PRO A 744 -7.88 -32.88 9.07
C PRO A 744 -7.55 -31.74 8.10
N ASN A 745 -7.41 -30.51 8.60
CA ASN A 745 -7.07 -29.36 7.76
C ASN A 745 -5.63 -29.47 7.22
N LYS A 746 -4.68 -29.98 8.02
CA LYS A 746 -3.32 -30.27 7.54
C LYS A 746 -3.33 -31.29 6.41
N THR A 747 -4.18 -32.32 6.51
CA THR A 747 -4.35 -33.32 5.45
C THR A 747 -4.86 -32.68 4.17
N LEU A 748 -5.88 -31.81 4.27
CA LEU A 748 -6.40 -31.08 3.12
C LEU A 748 -5.41 -30.06 2.54
N ALA A 749 -4.65 -29.36 3.39
CA ALA A 749 -3.62 -28.41 2.96
C ALA A 749 -2.43 -29.13 2.30
N ASN A 750 -2.13 -30.36 2.72
CA ASN A 750 -1.10 -31.21 2.14
C ASN A 750 -1.50 -31.83 0.79
N ASP A 751 -2.78 -31.76 0.42
CA ASP A 751 -3.26 -32.18 -0.89
C ASP A 751 -2.83 -31.18 -1.96
N GLY A 752 -1.98 -31.64 -2.87
CA GLY A 752 -1.44 -30.78 -3.92
C GLY A 752 -2.49 -30.29 -4.92
N ALA A 753 -3.65 -30.95 -5.04
CA ALA A 753 -4.76 -30.43 -5.85
C ALA A 753 -5.33 -29.14 -5.25
N ASN A 754 -5.50 -29.09 -3.93
CA ASN A 754 -5.98 -27.90 -3.24
C ASN A 754 -5.00 -26.74 -3.37
N LEU A 755 -3.69 -27.00 -3.20
CA LEU A 755 -2.67 -25.96 -3.32
C LEU A 755 -2.56 -25.44 -4.77
N VAL A 756 -2.56 -26.33 -5.76
CA VAL A 756 -2.54 -25.91 -7.18
C VAL A 756 -3.79 -25.11 -7.52
N ASN A 757 -4.97 -25.51 -7.05
CA ASN A 757 -6.20 -24.74 -7.25
C ASN A 757 -6.11 -23.35 -6.60
N PHE A 758 -5.56 -23.25 -5.39
CA PHE A 758 -5.28 -21.97 -4.75
C PHE A 758 -4.38 -21.10 -5.64
N LEU A 759 -3.24 -21.63 -6.12
CA LEU A 759 -2.33 -20.89 -7.02
C LEU A 759 -3.00 -20.46 -8.33
N ARG A 760 -3.94 -21.25 -8.86
CA ARG A 760 -4.78 -20.89 -10.01
C ARG A 760 -5.79 -19.78 -9.72
N GLY A 761 -5.99 -19.38 -8.47
CA GLY A 761 -6.92 -18.33 -8.05
C GLY A 761 -8.22 -18.83 -7.45
N ASP A 762 -8.28 -20.10 -7.02
CA ASP A 762 -9.43 -20.62 -6.28
C ASP A 762 -9.38 -20.10 -4.83
N GLY A 763 -10.42 -19.38 -4.43
CA GLY A 763 -10.55 -18.78 -3.10
C GLY A 763 -11.23 -19.68 -2.06
N THR A 764 -11.64 -20.90 -2.40
CA THR A 764 -12.48 -21.77 -1.55
C THR A 764 -11.92 -21.99 -0.15
N TYR A 765 -10.59 -22.05 0.02
CA TYR A 765 -9.94 -22.29 1.31
C TYR A 765 -9.22 -21.06 1.89
N GLU A 766 -9.61 -19.87 1.46
CA GLU A 766 -9.17 -18.60 2.04
C GLU A 766 -10.03 -18.22 3.25
N ALA A 767 -9.46 -17.50 4.21
CA ALA A 767 -10.19 -17.13 5.43
C ALA A 767 -11.39 -16.20 5.19
N THR A 768 -11.45 -15.55 4.02
CA THR A 768 -12.60 -14.76 3.57
C THR A 768 -13.79 -15.60 3.09
N ASN A 769 -13.56 -16.86 2.70
CA ASN A 769 -14.57 -17.70 2.05
C ASN A 769 -14.83 -19.03 2.77
N SER A 770 -14.05 -19.35 3.81
CA SER A 770 -14.14 -20.62 4.54
C SER A 770 -14.03 -20.44 6.04
N THR A 771 -14.84 -21.21 6.78
CA THR A 771 -14.75 -21.37 8.23
C THR A 771 -13.60 -22.31 8.65
N SER A 772 -12.91 -22.93 7.69
CA SER A 772 -11.71 -23.76 7.88
C SER A 772 -10.67 -23.40 6.82
N PRO A 773 -10.01 -22.23 6.95
CA PRO A 773 -9.03 -21.78 5.97
C PRO A 773 -7.77 -22.66 5.99
N LEU A 774 -7.26 -22.95 4.80
CA LEU A 774 -6.00 -23.68 4.61
C LEU A 774 -4.87 -22.74 4.19
N TYR A 775 -5.20 -21.69 3.44
CA TYR A 775 -4.26 -20.79 2.79
C TYR A 775 -4.55 -19.33 3.16
N ARG A 776 -3.57 -18.46 2.91
CA ARG A 776 -3.73 -17.01 3.12
C ARG A 776 -4.93 -16.44 2.36
N SER A 777 -5.55 -15.41 2.91
CA SER A 777 -6.50 -14.59 2.15
C SER A 777 -5.76 -13.69 1.17
N ARG A 778 -6.31 -13.56 -0.05
CA ARG A 778 -5.78 -12.66 -1.08
C ARG A 778 -6.75 -11.52 -1.34
N ALA A 779 -6.23 -10.29 -1.41
CA ALA A 779 -7.01 -9.16 -1.89
C ALA A 779 -7.25 -9.25 -3.41
N HIS A 780 -6.22 -9.66 -4.15
CA HIS A 780 -6.23 -9.78 -5.61
C HIS A 780 -5.51 -11.06 -6.07
N LYS A 781 -5.87 -11.56 -7.25
CA LYS A 781 -5.25 -12.76 -7.85
C LYS A 781 -3.89 -12.50 -8.49
N LEU A 782 -3.71 -11.31 -9.06
CA LEU A 782 -2.46 -10.93 -9.74
C LEU A 782 -1.40 -10.56 -8.70
N GLY A 783 -0.25 -11.24 -8.78
CA GLY A 783 0.92 -10.93 -7.95
C GLY A 783 1.53 -9.58 -8.27
N ASP A 784 2.36 -9.08 -7.36
CA ASP A 784 3.15 -7.86 -7.56
C ASP A 784 4.09 -7.97 -8.77
N ILE A 785 4.30 -6.83 -9.46
CA ILE A 785 5.20 -6.69 -10.61
C ILE A 785 6.20 -5.57 -10.26
N ILE A 786 7.44 -5.94 -9.95
CA ILE A 786 8.46 -5.01 -9.43
C ILE A 786 9.53 -4.72 -10.48
N GLY A 787 10.27 -5.74 -10.93
CA GLY A 787 11.30 -5.63 -11.96
C GLY A 787 10.81 -5.96 -13.38
N GLY A 788 9.64 -6.59 -13.49
CA GLY A 788 9.09 -7.19 -14.70
C GLY A 788 8.39 -6.21 -15.64
N ALA A 789 9.12 -5.24 -16.21
CA ALA A 789 8.58 -4.29 -17.19
C ALA A 789 7.78 -5.03 -18.29
N PRO A 790 6.51 -4.67 -18.56
CA PRO A 790 5.69 -5.40 -19.53
C PRO A 790 6.24 -5.33 -20.97
N ALA A 791 6.01 -6.37 -21.78
CA ALA A 791 6.39 -6.40 -23.18
C ALA A 791 5.15 -6.45 -24.10
N PHE A 792 4.99 -5.44 -24.94
CA PHE A 792 3.89 -5.37 -25.91
C PHE A 792 4.25 -6.04 -27.24
N VAL A 793 3.32 -6.85 -27.75
CA VAL A 793 3.39 -7.50 -29.06
C VAL A 793 2.14 -7.19 -29.87
N GLY A 794 2.34 -6.63 -31.07
CA GLY A 794 1.30 -6.40 -32.07
C GLY A 794 1.81 -6.78 -33.45
N ALA A 795 1.66 -5.88 -34.42
CA ALA A 795 2.30 -6.01 -35.73
C ALA A 795 3.84 -6.09 -35.59
N PRO A 796 4.54 -6.95 -36.37
CA PRO A 796 6.00 -7.03 -36.34
C PRO A 796 6.67 -5.65 -36.56
N PRO A 797 7.45 -5.14 -35.60
CA PRO A 797 7.96 -3.77 -35.66
C PRO A 797 9.22 -3.65 -36.54
N PHE A 798 9.97 -4.74 -36.75
CA PHE A 798 11.26 -4.68 -37.44
C PHE A 798 11.11 -4.48 -38.95
N SER A 799 12.23 -4.14 -39.60
CA SER A 799 12.32 -3.93 -41.06
C SER A 799 13.45 -4.79 -41.64
N TYR A 800 13.48 -6.08 -41.28
CA TYR A 800 14.56 -6.96 -41.73
C TYR A 800 14.56 -7.14 -43.26
N THR A 801 15.75 -7.09 -43.85
CA THR A 801 15.97 -7.32 -45.29
C THR A 801 16.12 -8.79 -45.65
N ASP A 802 16.17 -9.67 -44.65
CA ASP A 802 16.19 -11.11 -44.80
C ASP A 802 15.00 -11.65 -45.62
N THR A 803 15.26 -12.72 -46.37
CA THR A 803 14.26 -13.32 -47.27
C THR A 803 13.00 -13.76 -46.51
N GLY A 804 11.83 -13.37 -47.02
CA GLY A 804 10.52 -13.74 -46.49
C GLY A 804 10.00 -12.90 -45.33
N TYR A 805 10.81 -12.00 -44.76
CA TYR A 805 10.39 -11.19 -43.60
C TYR A 805 9.30 -10.17 -43.96
N SER A 806 9.39 -9.52 -45.12
CA SER A 806 8.37 -8.57 -45.59
C SER A 806 6.98 -9.23 -45.70
N THR A 807 6.93 -10.47 -46.20
CA THR A 807 5.72 -11.29 -46.23
C THR A 807 5.22 -11.63 -44.83
N TYR A 808 6.12 -12.03 -43.91
CA TYR A 808 5.77 -12.30 -42.52
C TYR A 808 5.16 -11.08 -41.82
N LYS A 809 5.77 -9.90 -42.00
CA LYS A 809 5.28 -8.62 -41.46
C LYS A 809 3.90 -8.28 -41.99
N SER A 810 3.68 -8.42 -43.30
CA SER A 810 2.37 -8.18 -43.91
C SER A 810 1.29 -9.14 -43.36
N ASN A 811 1.61 -10.44 -43.28
CA ASN A 811 0.68 -11.47 -42.79
C ASN A 811 0.31 -11.31 -41.30
N ASN A 812 1.14 -10.65 -40.49
CA ASN A 812 0.92 -10.44 -39.06
C ASN A 812 0.55 -9.00 -38.70
N SER A 813 0.21 -8.16 -39.70
CA SER A 813 -0.16 -6.75 -39.48
C SER A 813 -1.41 -6.56 -38.61
N THR A 814 -2.33 -7.53 -38.63
CA THR A 814 -3.58 -7.54 -37.85
C THR A 814 -3.55 -8.55 -36.69
N ARG A 815 -2.37 -9.04 -36.31
CA ARG A 815 -2.22 -9.96 -35.19
C ARG A 815 -2.76 -9.34 -33.90
N GLN A 816 -3.50 -10.13 -33.12
CA GLN A 816 -4.05 -9.69 -31.84
C GLN A 816 -2.96 -9.08 -30.95
N LYS A 817 -3.22 -7.87 -30.46
CA LYS A 817 -2.30 -7.13 -29.60
C LYS A 817 -2.33 -7.70 -28.18
N VAL A 818 -1.17 -8.11 -27.69
CA VAL A 818 -1.01 -8.75 -26.38
C VAL A 818 0.11 -8.08 -25.60
N LEU A 819 -0.11 -7.90 -24.31
CA LEU A 819 0.86 -7.41 -23.36
C LEU A 819 1.30 -8.56 -22.45
N TYR A 820 2.60 -8.82 -22.38
CA TYR A 820 3.18 -9.85 -21.53
C TYR A 820 3.77 -9.23 -20.26
N ALA A 821 3.37 -9.70 -19.10
CA ALA A 821 3.86 -9.18 -17.82
C ALA A 821 4.29 -10.32 -16.89
N ALA A 822 5.51 -10.22 -16.36
CA ALA A 822 6.07 -11.15 -15.39
C ALA A 822 5.66 -10.72 -13.97
N ALA A 823 5.04 -11.62 -13.20
CA ALA A 823 4.53 -11.32 -11.86
C ALA A 823 5.03 -12.32 -10.80
N ASN A 824 5.17 -11.84 -9.56
CA ASN A 824 5.66 -12.62 -8.43
C ASN A 824 4.63 -13.57 -7.82
N ASP A 825 3.45 -13.74 -8.44
CA ASP A 825 2.60 -14.91 -8.23
C ASP A 825 3.15 -16.18 -8.93
N GLY A 826 4.31 -16.06 -9.59
CA GLY A 826 5.05 -17.16 -10.19
C GLY A 826 4.82 -17.34 -11.68
N MET A 827 4.19 -16.35 -12.33
CA MET A 827 3.68 -16.50 -13.69
C MET A 827 4.12 -15.36 -14.62
N LEU A 828 4.33 -15.70 -15.88
CA LEU A 828 4.22 -14.74 -16.98
C LEU A 828 2.76 -14.72 -17.45
N HIS A 829 2.12 -13.55 -17.46
CA HIS A 829 0.75 -13.36 -17.92
C HIS A 829 0.70 -12.73 -19.31
N ALA A 830 -0.27 -13.14 -20.12
CA ALA A 830 -0.58 -12.56 -21.42
C ALA A 830 -1.95 -11.86 -21.35
N PHE A 831 -1.99 -10.53 -21.48
CA PHE A 831 -3.21 -9.73 -21.43
C PHE A 831 -3.59 -9.19 -22.81
N ALA A 832 -4.87 -9.28 -23.16
CA ALA A 832 -5.38 -8.64 -24.38
C ALA A 832 -5.33 -7.12 -24.23
N VAL A 833 -4.73 -6.42 -25.21
CA VAL A 833 -4.62 -4.95 -25.17
C VAL A 833 -5.89 -4.27 -25.69
N GLU A 834 -6.57 -4.91 -26.64
CA GLU A 834 -7.76 -4.39 -27.27
C GLU A 834 -8.87 -5.45 -27.28
N SER A 835 -10.12 -4.98 -27.28
CA SER A 835 -11.25 -5.88 -27.37
C SER A 835 -11.36 -6.47 -28.78
N THR A 836 -11.59 -7.78 -28.89
CA THR A 836 -11.70 -8.48 -30.17
C THR A 836 -12.90 -9.44 -30.18
N GLY A 837 -13.46 -9.69 -31.36
CA GLY A 837 -14.61 -10.59 -31.53
C GLY A 837 -15.98 -9.96 -31.26
N SER A 838 -17.03 -10.77 -31.31
CA SER A 838 -18.42 -10.38 -31.01
C SER A 838 -19.18 -11.55 -30.40
N GLY A 839 -20.17 -11.28 -29.54
CA GLY A 839 -20.96 -12.31 -28.86
C GLY A 839 -20.17 -13.07 -27.77
N ASN A 840 -20.49 -14.34 -27.54
CA ASN A 840 -19.92 -15.14 -26.43
C ASN A 840 -18.41 -15.45 -26.55
N ASN A 841 -17.78 -15.09 -27.67
CA ASN A 841 -16.34 -15.25 -27.91
C ASN A 841 -15.59 -13.90 -27.87
N ALA A 842 -16.25 -12.82 -27.42
CA ALA A 842 -15.61 -11.54 -27.25
C ALA A 842 -14.52 -11.61 -26.17
N ILE A 843 -13.35 -11.07 -26.49
CA ILE A 843 -12.25 -10.87 -25.55
C ILE A 843 -12.24 -9.39 -25.22
N ASP A 844 -12.43 -9.04 -23.95
CA ASP A 844 -12.30 -7.65 -23.50
C ASP A 844 -10.84 -7.24 -23.35
N ALA A 845 -10.53 -5.97 -23.62
CA ALA A 845 -9.26 -5.36 -23.22
C ALA A 845 -8.98 -5.55 -21.72
N GLY A 846 -7.72 -5.80 -21.38
CA GLY A 846 -7.26 -6.14 -20.03
C GLY A 846 -7.50 -7.60 -19.62
N SER A 847 -8.19 -8.42 -20.42
CA SER A 847 -8.44 -9.82 -20.06
C SER A 847 -7.19 -10.69 -20.19
N GLU A 848 -6.93 -11.52 -19.19
CA GLU A 848 -5.90 -12.56 -19.26
C GLU A 848 -6.28 -13.61 -20.32
N LEU A 849 -5.44 -13.80 -21.33
CA LEU A 849 -5.56 -14.83 -22.35
C LEU A 849 -5.05 -16.17 -21.82
N TRP A 850 -3.83 -16.16 -21.29
CA TRP A 850 -3.17 -17.29 -20.66
C TRP A 850 -2.04 -16.82 -19.74
N ALA A 851 -1.54 -17.74 -18.90
CA ALA A 851 -0.33 -17.54 -18.10
C ALA A 851 0.63 -18.73 -18.25
N PHE A 852 1.92 -18.53 -17.97
CA PHE A 852 2.98 -19.55 -18.03
C PHE A 852 3.77 -19.60 -16.72
N VAL A 853 3.94 -20.80 -16.15
CA VAL A 853 4.72 -21.07 -14.94
C VAL A 853 6.04 -21.73 -15.33
N PRO A 854 7.19 -21.03 -15.18
CA PRO A 854 8.51 -21.63 -15.34
C PRO A 854 8.76 -22.77 -14.34
N THR A 855 9.49 -23.79 -14.73
CA THR A 855 9.71 -24.98 -13.87
C THR A 855 10.56 -24.67 -12.63
N GLU A 856 11.54 -23.76 -12.77
CA GLU A 856 12.47 -23.35 -11.71
C GLU A 856 11.77 -22.77 -10.46
N VAL A 857 10.64 -22.08 -10.62
CA VAL A 857 9.93 -21.44 -9.49
C VAL A 857 9.04 -22.42 -8.72
N MET A 858 8.65 -23.54 -9.33
CA MET A 858 7.65 -24.48 -8.77
C MET A 858 7.97 -25.00 -7.36
N PRO A 859 9.22 -25.34 -7.00
CA PRO A 859 9.54 -25.85 -5.68
C PRO A 859 9.21 -24.88 -4.53
N ASP A 860 9.15 -23.58 -4.81
CA ASP A 860 8.91 -22.53 -3.83
C ASP A 860 7.51 -21.90 -3.91
N LEU A 861 6.70 -22.19 -4.94
CA LEU A 861 5.37 -21.58 -5.12
C LEU A 861 4.42 -21.82 -3.95
N TYR A 862 4.61 -22.90 -3.17
CA TYR A 862 3.81 -23.14 -1.98
C TYR A 862 3.88 -22.00 -0.96
N ARG A 863 4.99 -21.23 -0.93
CA ARG A 863 5.17 -20.10 -0.01
C ARG A 863 4.15 -18.99 -0.24
N LEU A 864 3.62 -18.86 -1.47
CA LEU A 864 2.55 -17.91 -1.79
C LEU A 864 1.25 -18.18 -1.03
N ALA A 865 1.09 -19.36 -0.43
CA ALA A 865 -0.08 -19.73 0.37
C ALA A 865 0.12 -19.54 1.88
N ASP A 866 1.30 -19.10 2.34
CA ASP A 866 1.59 -18.83 3.75
C ASP A 866 0.78 -17.63 4.27
N THR A 867 0.12 -17.78 5.42
CA THR A 867 -0.66 -16.70 6.05
C THR A 867 0.19 -15.49 6.45
N ASP A 868 1.51 -15.65 6.59
CA ASP A 868 2.49 -14.59 6.88
C ASP A 868 3.29 -14.19 5.62
N TYR A 869 2.77 -14.45 4.41
CA TYR A 869 3.44 -14.07 3.16
C TYR A 869 3.81 -12.59 3.12
N GLY A 870 3.02 -11.72 3.74
CA GLY A 870 3.29 -10.28 3.85
C GLY A 870 4.68 -9.95 4.41
N ASN A 871 5.14 -10.69 5.41
CA ASN A 871 6.47 -10.51 6.00
C ASN A 871 7.53 -11.47 5.41
N LYS A 872 7.10 -12.48 4.65
CA LYS A 872 7.94 -13.53 4.07
C LYS A 872 8.01 -13.48 2.54
N HIS A 873 7.72 -12.31 1.97
CA HIS A 873 7.75 -12.09 0.53
C HIS A 873 9.09 -12.48 -0.09
N ARG A 874 9.03 -12.97 -1.32
CA ARG A 874 10.18 -13.21 -2.18
C ARG A 874 9.79 -13.02 -3.63
N TYR A 875 10.80 -12.75 -4.46
CA TYR A 875 10.65 -12.75 -5.90
C TYR A 875 10.44 -14.17 -6.45
N PHE A 876 9.68 -14.27 -7.54
CA PHE A 876 9.47 -15.49 -8.32
C PHE A 876 9.77 -15.23 -9.81
N VAL A 877 8.82 -14.66 -10.56
CA VAL A 877 9.03 -14.30 -11.97
C VAL A 877 9.04 -12.78 -12.08
N ASP A 878 10.25 -12.20 -11.99
CA ASP A 878 10.42 -10.74 -11.90
C ASP A 878 11.25 -10.15 -13.05
N GLY A 879 11.79 -10.98 -13.95
CA GLY A 879 12.58 -10.50 -15.08
C GLY A 879 11.70 -9.94 -16.20
N ALA A 880 12.03 -8.73 -16.69
CA ALA A 880 11.34 -8.13 -17.82
C ALA A 880 11.47 -9.00 -19.10
N PRO A 881 10.35 -9.47 -19.69
CA PRO A 881 10.39 -10.25 -20.92
C PRO A 881 10.88 -9.42 -22.12
N VAL A 882 11.62 -10.04 -23.03
CA VAL A 882 12.08 -9.45 -24.29
C VAL A 882 11.51 -10.22 -25.45
N VAL A 883 11.09 -9.50 -26.50
CA VAL A 883 10.48 -10.09 -27.70
C VAL A 883 11.30 -9.79 -28.94
N GLY A 884 11.37 -10.75 -29.86
CA GLY A 884 12.09 -10.59 -31.12
C GLY A 884 11.61 -11.56 -32.19
N ASP A 885 11.77 -11.15 -33.45
CA ASP A 885 11.48 -12.01 -34.59
C ASP A 885 12.74 -12.75 -35.03
N ILE A 886 12.63 -14.07 -35.19
CA ILE A 886 13.72 -14.95 -35.61
C ILE A 886 13.32 -15.77 -36.84
N GLN A 887 14.31 -16.22 -37.61
CA GLN A 887 14.09 -17.16 -38.69
C GLN A 887 14.58 -18.56 -38.31
N VAL A 888 13.69 -19.55 -38.42
CA VAL A 888 13.98 -20.97 -38.13
C VAL A 888 13.56 -21.81 -39.34
N ASN A 889 14.51 -22.50 -39.97
CA ASN A 889 14.26 -23.32 -41.17
C ASN A 889 13.47 -22.54 -42.25
N ASN A 890 13.91 -21.31 -42.56
CA ASN A 890 13.25 -20.36 -43.49
C ASN A 890 11.85 -19.87 -43.08
N ASN A 891 11.38 -20.17 -41.86
CA ASN A 891 10.11 -19.68 -41.34
C ASN A 891 10.33 -18.65 -40.25
N TRP A 892 9.59 -17.54 -40.34
CA TRP A 892 9.63 -16.47 -39.35
C TRP A 892 8.74 -16.76 -38.15
N LYS A 893 9.24 -16.40 -36.97
CA LYS A 893 8.56 -16.57 -35.68
C LYS A 893 8.81 -15.36 -34.80
N THR A 894 7.83 -14.97 -34.01
CA THR A 894 8.01 -14.05 -32.87
C THR A 894 8.24 -14.87 -31.62
N ILE A 895 9.40 -14.72 -30.97
CA ILE A 895 9.72 -15.38 -29.71
C ILE A 895 9.75 -14.38 -28.55
N LEU A 896 9.36 -14.84 -27.37
CA LEU A 896 9.49 -14.15 -26.10
C LEU A 896 10.51 -14.88 -25.24
N VAL A 897 11.46 -14.16 -24.66
CA VAL A 897 12.45 -14.69 -23.72
C VAL A 897 12.35 -13.93 -22.41
N GLY A 898 12.19 -14.65 -21.30
CA GLY A 898 12.10 -14.07 -19.96
C GLY A 898 13.16 -14.64 -19.03
N GLY A 899 13.68 -13.80 -18.14
CA GLY A 899 14.42 -14.22 -16.95
C GLY A 899 13.52 -14.26 -15.71
N LEU A 900 14.03 -14.75 -14.59
CA LEU A 900 13.33 -14.78 -13.30
C LEU A 900 13.68 -13.57 -12.40
N GLY A 901 14.59 -12.69 -12.85
CA GLY A 901 15.08 -11.57 -12.06
C GLY A 901 15.74 -12.06 -10.78
N ALA A 902 15.35 -11.49 -9.63
CA ALA A 902 15.80 -11.93 -8.31
C ALA A 902 15.10 -13.23 -7.82
N GLY A 903 14.13 -13.76 -8.57
CA GLY A 903 13.36 -14.93 -8.16
C GLY A 903 14.00 -16.28 -8.48
N GLY A 904 14.97 -16.33 -9.40
CA GLY A 904 15.65 -17.57 -9.76
C GLY A 904 16.77 -17.42 -10.79
N LYS A 905 17.39 -18.55 -11.13
CA LYS A 905 18.61 -18.64 -11.94
C LYS A 905 18.37 -19.36 -13.27
N SER A 906 17.35 -18.93 -13.99
CA SER A 906 16.94 -19.55 -15.26
C SER A 906 16.39 -18.51 -16.22
N TYR A 907 16.57 -18.78 -17.51
CA TYR A 907 15.83 -18.12 -18.59
C TYR A 907 14.84 -19.11 -19.22
N TYR A 908 13.77 -18.60 -19.81
CA TYR A 908 12.80 -19.40 -20.56
C TYR A 908 12.43 -18.69 -21.87
N ALA A 909 12.02 -19.47 -22.88
CA ALA A 909 11.58 -18.94 -24.16
C ALA A 909 10.30 -19.60 -24.69
N LEU A 910 9.43 -18.78 -25.26
CA LEU A 910 8.16 -19.16 -25.86
C LEU A 910 8.08 -18.63 -27.30
N ASP A 911 7.53 -19.42 -28.21
CA ASP A 911 7.04 -18.92 -29.50
C ASP A 911 5.63 -18.34 -29.30
N VAL A 912 5.53 -17.03 -29.52
CA VAL A 912 4.30 -16.23 -29.36
C VAL A 912 3.84 -15.67 -30.71
N SER A 913 4.26 -16.30 -31.82
CA SER A 913 3.82 -15.92 -33.18
C SER A 913 2.30 -15.90 -33.29
N ASN A 914 1.64 -16.90 -32.68
CA ASN A 914 0.21 -16.90 -32.40
C ASN A 914 -0.03 -16.54 -30.91
N PRO A 915 -0.50 -15.31 -30.60
CA PRO A 915 -0.62 -14.85 -29.22
C PRO A 915 -1.68 -15.59 -28.39
N THR A 916 -2.59 -16.33 -29.03
CA THR A 916 -3.64 -17.12 -28.33
C THR A 916 -3.24 -18.56 -28.07
N SER A 917 -2.19 -19.05 -28.75
CA SER A 917 -1.72 -20.43 -28.67
C SER A 917 -0.19 -20.44 -28.68
N PRO A 918 0.45 -20.13 -27.53
CA PRO A 918 1.90 -20.11 -27.44
C PRO A 918 2.47 -21.53 -27.51
N VAL A 919 3.76 -21.64 -27.83
CA VAL A 919 4.51 -22.90 -27.79
C VAL A 919 5.77 -22.72 -26.95
N ALA A 920 6.05 -23.66 -26.04
CA ALA A 920 7.31 -23.65 -25.31
C ALA A 920 8.47 -24.03 -26.24
N LEU A 921 9.55 -23.26 -26.18
CA LEU A 921 10.79 -23.58 -26.88
C LEU A 921 11.74 -24.27 -25.90
N TRP A 922 12.23 -23.55 -24.91
CA TRP A 922 13.25 -24.04 -23.99
C TRP A 922 13.23 -23.30 -22.64
N GLU A 923 13.85 -23.93 -21.65
CA GLU A 923 14.27 -23.33 -20.38
C GLU A 923 15.77 -23.60 -20.25
N PHE A 924 16.54 -22.60 -19.83
CA PHE A 924 18.01 -22.66 -19.74
C PHE A 924 18.48 -22.30 -18.34
N SER A 925 19.26 -23.21 -17.76
CA SER A 925 20.02 -23.02 -16.53
C SER A 925 21.45 -23.54 -16.70
N ASN A 926 22.38 -23.04 -15.89
CA ASN A 926 23.78 -23.44 -15.90
C ASN A 926 24.38 -23.23 -14.50
N ALA A 927 25.43 -23.97 -14.13
CA ALA A 927 26.13 -23.78 -12.86
C ALA A 927 26.74 -22.38 -12.72
N ASN A 928 27.22 -21.80 -13.82
CA ASN A 928 27.76 -20.44 -13.92
C ASN A 928 26.68 -19.37 -14.16
N LEU A 929 25.40 -19.71 -14.04
CA LEU A 929 24.28 -18.76 -14.13
C LEU A 929 23.79 -18.40 -12.71
N GLY A 930 23.71 -17.10 -12.46
CA GLY A 930 23.20 -16.48 -11.25
C GLY A 930 21.79 -15.90 -11.44
N TYR A 931 21.43 -14.96 -10.57
CA TYR A 931 20.15 -14.24 -10.65
C TYR A 931 20.09 -13.39 -11.92
N THR A 932 19.02 -13.57 -12.69
CA THR A 932 18.92 -13.10 -14.08
C THR A 932 18.32 -11.70 -14.15
N LEU A 933 18.92 -10.72 -13.45
CA LEU A 933 18.50 -9.31 -13.50
C LEU A 933 18.86 -8.64 -14.87
N GLY A 934 19.68 -9.31 -15.68
CA GLY A 934 20.02 -8.92 -17.03
C GLY A 934 18.93 -9.24 -18.06
N ASN A 935 18.72 -8.36 -19.04
CA ASN A 935 17.83 -8.63 -20.16
C ASN A 935 18.54 -9.44 -21.25
N PRO A 936 17.88 -10.44 -21.86
CA PRO A 936 18.43 -11.18 -22.99
C PRO A 936 18.46 -10.33 -24.26
N ILE A 937 19.42 -10.59 -25.14
CA ILE A 937 19.52 -9.97 -26.48
C ILE A 937 19.18 -11.00 -27.54
N ILE A 938 18.20 -10.70 -28.40
CA ILE A 938 17.86 -11.50 -29.59
C ILE A 938 18.50 -10.88 -30.82
N THR A 939 19.42 -11.62 -31.46
CA THR A 939 20.22 -11.13 -32.59
C THR A 939 20.69 -12.29 -33.49
N LYS A 940 21.45 -11.96 -34.54
CA LYS A 940 22.04 -12.89 -35.48
C LYS A 940 23.57 -12.86 -35.34
N ARG A 941 24.20 -14.02 -35.46
CA ARG A 941 25.66 -14.14 -35.61
C ARG A 941 26.08 -13.88 -37.05
N LYS A 942 27.39 -13.71 -37.27
CA LYS A 942 27.95 -13.50 -38.62
C LYS A 942 27.61 -14.61 -39.61
N ASP A 943 27.44 -15.85 -39.13
CA ASP A 943 27.08 -17.01 -39.96
C ASP A 943 25.58 -17.09 -40.32
N GLY A 944 24.77 -16.14 -39.85
CA GLY A 944 23.33 -16.10 -40.09
C GLY A 944 22.47 -16.78 -39.01
N THR A 945 23.09 -17.43 -38.02
CA THR A 945 22.36 -18.13 -36.95
C THR A 945 21.71 -17.14 -36.00
N TRP A 946 20.39 -17.29 -35.79
CA TRP A 946 19.66 -16.54 -34.76
C TRP A 946 19.98 -17.07 -33.36
N VAL A 947 20.35 -16.15 -32.47
CA VAL A 947 20.82 -16.45 -31.11
C VAL A 947 20.14 -15.58 -30.07
N VAL A 948 20.08 -16.14 -28.86
CA VAL A 948 19.75 -15.43 -27.62
C VAL A 948 21.03 -15.33 -26.81
N VAL A 949 21.43 -14.11 -26.49
CA VAL A 949 22.65 -13.83 -25.73
C VAL A 949 22.28 -13.33 -24.35
N ILE A 950 22.87 -13.93 -23.32
CA ILE A 950 22.61 -13.62 -21.91
C ILE A 950 23.92 -13.54 -21.13
N ALA A 951 23.90 -12.80 -20.03
CA ALA A 951 25.02 -12.71 -19.10
C ALA A 951 24.86 -13.70 -17.93
N SER A 952 25.95 -13.93 -17.17
CA SER A 952 25.95 -14.79 -15.98
C SER A 952 25.07 -14.28 -14.84
N GLY A 953 24.77 -12.98 -14.77
CA GLY A 953 23.99 -12.40 -13.66
C GLY A 953 24.77 -12.33 -12.35
N TYR A 954 24.04 -12.13 -11.25
CA TYR A 954 24.60 -11.95 -9.91
C TYR A 954 24.62 -13.25 -9.09
N ASN A 955 25.59 -13.42 -8.20
CA ASN A 955 25.73 -14.59 -7.32
C ASN A 955 25.74 -15.93 -8.08
N ASN A 956 26.49 -15.98 -9.17
CA ASN A 956 26.65 -17.16 -10.03
C ASN A 956 27.68 -18.18 -9.49
N ASN A 957 28.08 -18.05 -8.23
CA ASN A 957 28.88 -18.99 -7.46
C ASN A 957 28.01 -20.02 -6.71
N ALA A 958 26.80 -19.61 -6.28
CA ALA A 958 25.87 -20.48 -5.59
C ALA A 958 25.30 -21.55 -6.54
N GLY A 959 25.55 -22.83 -6.25
CA GLY A 959 25.21 -23.95 -7.13
C GLY A 959 26.40 -24.60 -7.83
N GLY A 960 27.63 -24.19 -7.49
CA GLY A 960 28.87 -24.80 -7.98
C GLY A 960 29.52 -24.07 -9.16
N GLY A 961 29.10 -22.83 -9.45
CA GLY A 961 29.75 -21.98 -10.45
C GLY A 961 31.04 -21.32 -9.96
N ASP A 962 31.81 -20.78 -10.89
CA ASP A 962 33.15 -20.23 -10.66
C ASP A 962 33.19 -18.77 -10.18
N GLY A 963 32.05 -18.07 -10.26
CA GLY A 963 31.91 -16.65 -9.90
C GLY A 963 32.50 -15.66 -10.92
N LEU A 964 32.98 -16.13 -12.07
CA LEU A 964 33.45 -15.28 -13.16
C LEU A 964 32.27 -14.63 -13.89
N GLY A 965 32.51 -13.56 -14.64
CA GLY A 965 31.48 -13.04 -15.56
C GLY A 965 31.42 -13.91 -16.81
N HIS A 966 30.24 -14.31 -17.27
CA HIS A 966 30.10 -15.07 -18.53
C HIS A 966 29.14 -14.40 -19.50
N LEU A 967 29.46 -14.51 -20.78
CA LEU A 967 28.51 -14.31 -21.87
C LEU A 967 28.13 -15.66 -22.47
N PHE A 968 26.87 -16.04 -22.34
CA PHE A 968 26.32 -17.25 -22.96
C PHE A 968 25.62 -16.90 -24.27
N VAL A 969 25.93 -17.64 -25.33
CA VAL A 969 25.27 -17.53 -26.63
C VAL A 969 24.48 -18.81 -26.88
N LEU A 970 23.15 -18.69 -26.90
CA LEU A 970 22.23 -19.80 -27.08
C LEU A 970 21.64 -19.77 -28.49
N ASN A 971 21.39 -20.92 -29.10
CA ASN A 971 20.56 -20.99 -30.29
C ASN A 971 19.13 -20.53 -29.96
N ALA A 972 18.60 -19.53 -30.67
CA ALA A 972 17.34 -18.90 -30.29
C ALA A 972 16.12 -19.85 -30.31
N ALA A 973 16.12 -20.83 -31.21
CA ALA A 973 15.00 -21.76 -31.37
C ALA A 973 15.04 -22.94 -30.38
N THR A 974 16.23 -23.37 -29.98
CA THR A 974 16.42 -24.64 -29.25
C THR A 974 16.96 -24.47 -27.82
N GLY A 975 17.53 -23.30 -27.51
CA GLY A 975 18.18 -23.04 -26.21
C GLY A 975 19.52 -23.76 -26.06
N GLN A 976 20.02 -24.41 -27.11
CA GLN A 976 21.32 -25.08 -27.10
C GLN A 976 22.42 -24.04 -26.87
N LEU A 977 23.27 -24.27 -25.87
CA LEU A 977 24.47 -23.48 -25.62
C LEU A 977 25.45 -23.65 -26.78
N LEU A 978 25.75 -22.55 -27.48
CA LEU A 978 26.69 -22.49 -28.58
C LEU A 978 28.07 -21.99 -28.12
N LEU A 979 28.09 -20.97 -27.26
CA LEU A 979 29.32 -20.39 -26.70
C LEU A 979 29.11 -20.02 -25.23
N ASP A 980 30.17 -20.21 -24.46
CA ASP A 980 30.36 -19.70 -23.10
C ASP A 980 31.70 -18.96 -23.08
N LEU A 981 31.65 -17.63 -22.92
CA LEU A 981 32.82 -16.77 -22.92
C LEU A 981 33.03 -16.18 -21.51
N PRO A 982 33.97 -16.71 -20.72
CA PRO A 982 34.29 -16.16 -19.41
C PRO A 982 35.12 -14.88 -19.52
N THR A 983 34.89 -13.95 -18.60
CA THR A 983 35.81 -12.84 -18.30
C THR A 983 36.95 -13.33 -17.40
N THR A 984 37.92 -12.47 -17.14
CA THR A 984 38.99 -12.74 -16.16
C THR A 984 38.70 -12.15 -14.78
N ALA A 985 37.50 -11.60 -14.56
CA ALA A 985 37.10 -10.99 -13.29
C ALA A 985 36.07 -11.84 -12.56
N GLY A 986 36.20 -11.87 -11.23
CA GLY A 986 35.35 -12.65 -10.34
C GLY A 986 36.05 -13.85 -9.72
N SER A 987 35.40 -14.45 -8.74
CA SER A 987 35.78 -15.71 -8.10
C SER A 987 34.60 -16.27 -7.31
N VAL A 988 34.71 -17.51 -6.85
CA VAL A 988 33.71 -18.13 -5.98
C VAL A 988 33.44 -17.30 -4.71
N ALA A 989 34.46 -16.63 -4.16
CA ALA A 989 34.31 -15.80 -2.96
C ALA A 989 33.76 -14.41 -3.29
N THR A 990 34.18 -13.84 -4.41
CA THR A 990 33.78 -12.49 -4.84
C THR A 990 33.32 -12.55 -6.30
N PRO A 991 32.05 -12.89 -6.56
CA PRO A 991 31.51 -12.96 -7.91
C PRO A 991 31.64 -11.61 -8.63
N SER A 992 31.85 -11.63 -9.96
CA SER A 992 32.00 -10.39 -10.74
C SER A 992 30.69 -9.59 -10.83
N GLY A 993 29.55 -10.28 -10.98
CA GLY A 993 28.25 -9.67 -11.15
C GLY A 993 28.01 -9.06 -12.54
N LEU A 994 28.46 -9.72 -13.62
CA LEU A 994 28.14 -9.32 -14.99
C LEU A 994 26.66 -9.62 -15.31
N ALA A 995 25.80 -8.60 -15.34
CA ALA A 995 24.36 -8.78 -15.51
C ALA A 995 23.79 -8.13 -16.78
N LYS A 996 24.04 -6.84 -17.01
CA LYS A 996 23.46 -6.09 -18.14
C LYS A 996 24.45 -6.00 -19.29
N ILE A 997 23.97 -6.33 -20.49
CA ILE A 997 24.76 -6.36 -21.73
C ILE A 997 24.07 -5.58 -22.84
N ASN A 998 24.83 -5.17 -23.85
CA ASN A 998 24.32 -4.62 -25.10
C ASN A 998 25.14 -5.12 -26.30
N ALA A 999 24.58 -5.01 -27.50
CA ALA A 999 25.18 -5.53 -28.73
C ALA A 999 25.54 -4.40 -29.70
N TRP A 1000 26.66 -4.55 -30.40
CA TRP A 1000 27.00 -3.70 -31.54
C TRP A 1000 26.44 -4.29 -32.82
N VAL A 1001 25.44 -3.62 -33.40
CA VAL A 1001 24.82 -3.98 -34.67
C VAL A 1001 25.06 -2.86 -35.67
N ASP A 1002 25.81 -3.15 -36.74
CA ASP A 1002 26.13 -2.14 -37.78
C ASP A 1002 24.90 -1.72 -38.58
N ASP A 1003 24.04 -2.70 -38.92
CA ASP A 1003 22.82 -2.49 -39.70
C ASP A 1003 21.61 -3.11 -38.98
N PRO A 1004 20.68 -2.29 -38.45
CA PRO A 1004 19.51 -2.78 -37.75
C PRO A 1004 18.56 -3.57 -38.66
N THR A 1005 18.63 -3.39 -39.99
CA THR A 1005 17.83 -4.15 -40.97
C THR A 1005 18.37 -5.56 -41.21
N ASN A 1006 19.59 -5.87 -40.76
CA ASN A 1006 20.15 -7.23 -40.79
C ASN A 1006 20.22 -7.85 -39.39
N ASN A 1007 20.21 -7.03 -38.33
CA ASN A 1007 20.28 -7.48 -36.93
C ASN A 1007 21.43 -8.47 -36.67
N THR A 1008 22.59 -8.24 -37.28
CA THR A 1008 23.80 -9.04 -37.01
C THR A 1008 24.65 -8.33 -35.98
N ALA A 1009 24.83 -8.95 -34.81
CA ALA A 1009 25.72 -8.43 -33.78
C ALA A 1009 27.15 -8.88 -34.07
N ILE A 1010 28.07 -7.91 -34.15
CA ILE A 1010 29.49 -8.17 -34.41
C ILE A 1010 30.34 -8.21 -33.13
N ARG A 1011 29.81 -7.69 -32.02
CA ARG A 1011 30.42 -7.72 -30.68
C ARG A 1011 29.40 -7.36 -29.62
N PHE A 1012 29.70 -7.68 -28.37
CA PHE A 1012 28.87 -7.36 -27.22
C PHE A 1012 29.66 -6.59 -26.17
N TYR A 1013 28.97 -5.81 -25.35
CA TYR A 1013 29.56 -5.08 -24.24
C TYR A 1013 28.79 -5.36 -22.96
N GLY A 1014 29.49 -5.42 -21.82
CA GLY A 1014 28.87 -5.62 -20.52
C GLY A 1014 29.72 -5.03 -19.39
N GLY A 1015 29.05 -4.54 -18.35
CA GLY A 1015 29.69 -4.02 -17.13
C GLY A 1015 29.51 -4.96 -15.94
N ASP A 1016 30.44 -4.92 -14.99
CA ASP A 1016 30.37 -5.72 -13.76
C ASP A 1016 30.48 -4.87 -12.47
N LEU A 1017 30.30 -5.51 -11.31
CA LEU A 1017 30.34 -4.85 -10.00
C LEU A 1017 31.76 -4.42 -9.57
N GLN A 1018 32.78 -4.89 -10.29
CA GLN A 1018 34.18 -4.50 -10.07
C GLN A 1018 34.57 -3.30 -10.95
N GLY A 1019 33.59 -2.65 -11.59
CA GLY A 1019 33.81 -1.45 -12.41
C GLY A 1019 34.52 -1.75 -13.72
N ASN A 1020 34.51 -3.00 -14.19
CA ASN A 1020 35.09 -3.38 -15.46
C ASN A 1020 34.06 -3.25 -16.58
N LEU A 1021 34.45 -2.64 -17.70
CA LEU A 1021 33.73 -2.70 -18.97
C LEU A 1021 34.39 -3.73 -19.88
N TRP A 1022 33.62 -4.74 -20.28
CA TRP A 1022 34.05 -5.83 -21.14
C TRP A 1022 33.56 -5.66 -22.56
N ARG A 1023 34.39 -6.06 -23.53
CA ARG A 1023 34.03 -6.32 -24.93
C ARG A 1023 34.11 -7.83 -25.18
N PHE A 1024 33.09 -8.40 -25.79
CA PHE A 1024 33.06 -9.80 -26.19
C PHE A 1024 33.09 -9.90 -27.71
N ASP A 1025 34.06 -10.65 -28.22
CA ASP A 1025 34.15 -11.02 -29.63
C ASP A 1025 33.69 -12.47 -29.81
N THR A 1026 32.45 -12.65 -30.26
CA THR A 1026 31.83 -13.97 -30.41
C THR A 1026 32.18 -14.67 -31.71
N ASP A 1027 32.64 -13.92 -32.71
CA ASP A 1027 32.83 -14.40 -34.09
C ASP A 1027 34.25 -14.16 -34.64
N ASP A 1028 35.20 -13.81 -33.76
CA ASP A 1028 36.63 -13.62 -34.07
C ASP A 1028 36.83 -12.56 -35.16
N LEU A 1029 36.35 -11.35 -34.87
CA LEU A 1029 36.27 -10.21 -35.79
C LEU A 1029 37.23 -9.06 -35.46
N VAL A 1030 37.86 -9.07 -34.29
CA VAL A 1030 38.71 -7.98 -33.77
C VAL A 1030 40.14 -8.48 -33.52
N GLY A 1031 41.11 -7.57 -33.41
CA GLY A 1031 42.56 -7.75 -33.68
C GLY A 1031 43.39 -8.76 -32.88
N THR A 1032 42.80 -9.72 -32.17
CA THR A 1032 43.47 -10.92 -31.64
C THR A 1032 42.69 -12.14 -32.08
N SER A 1033 43.36 -13.14 -32.69
CA SER A 1033 42.66 -14.33 -33.18
C SER A 1033 42.13 -15.15 -32.00
N GLY A 1034 40.82 -15.29 -31.89
CA GLY A 1034 40.14 -16.06 -30.86
C GLY A 1034 38.80 -15.44 -30.47
N ARG A 1035 37.86 -16.30 -30.03
CA ARG A 1035 36.65 -15.82 -29.36
C ARG A 1035 36.99 -15.54 -27.91
N GLU A 1036 36.82 -14.30 -27.47
CA GLU A 1036 37.34 -13.86 -26.17
C GLU A 1036 36.54 -12.72 -25.54
N ALA A 1037 36.68 -12.60 -24.22
CA ALA A 1037 36.28 -11.44 -23.45
C ALA A 1037 37.51 -10.56 -23.19
N MET A 1038 37.44 -9.30 -23.54
CA MET A 1038 38.50 -8.32 -23.38
C MET A 1038 38.08 -7.20 -22.44
N LEU A 1039 38.93 -6.88 -21.48
CA LEU A 1039 38.74 -5.71 -20.62
C LEU A 1039 39.00 -4.42 -21.43
N LEU A 1040 37.94 -3.66 -21.70
CA LEU A 1040 38.01 -2.41 -22.46
C LEU A 1040 38.39 -1.22 -21.57
N ALA A 1041 37.81 -1.12 -20.38
CA ALA A 1041 38.10 -0.07 -19.42
C ALA A 1041 37.81 -0.51 -17.98
N GLN A 1042 38.44 0.16 -17.01
CA GLN A 1042 38.10 0.10 -15.59
C GLN A 1042 37.68 1.47 -15.09
N PHE A 1043 36.74 1.51 -14.15
CA PHE A 1043 36.29 2.73 -13.49
C PHE A 1043 36.58 2.62 -12.00
N MET A 1044 37.62 3.33 -11.56
CA MET A 1044 38.04 3.39 -10.16
C MET A 1044 37.77 4.79 -9.59
N LEU A 1045 37.71 4.94 -8.27
CA LEU A 1045 37.63 6.26 -7.64
C LEU A 1045 38.97 6.99 -7.68
N ASN A 1046 38.93 8.30 -7.92
CA ASN A 1046 40.13 9.15 -7.82
C ASN A 1046 40.69 9.22 -6.39
N SER A 1047 39.81 9.21 -5.38
CA SER A 1047 40.18 9.27 -3.97
C SER A 1047 40.83 7.99 -3.47
N ASP A 1048 40.56 6.88 -4.15
CA ASP A 1048 41.09 5.56 -3.84
C ASP A 1048 41.08 4.68 -5.11
N PRO A 1049 42.23 4.54 -5.80
CA PRO A 1049 42.32 3.77 -7.04
C PRO A 1049 42.20 2.25 -6.83
N THR A 1050 41.88 1.80 -5.61
CA THR A 1050 41.53 0.41 -5.30
C THR A 1050 40.03 0.18 -5.12
N THR A 1051 39.23 1.25 -5.03
CA THR A 1051 37.77 1.17 -4.91
C THR A 1051 37.12 1.28 -6.29
N PRO A 1052 36.45 0.23 -6.80
CA PRO A 1052 35.77 0.27 -8.09
C PRO A 1052 34.45 1.04 -8.04
N GLN A 1053 34.05 1.59 -9.18
CA GLN A 1053 32.71 2.14 -9.41
C GLN A 1053 31.85 1.09 -10.13
N PRO A 1054 30.89 0.43 -9.45
CA PRO A 1054 30.14 -0.70 -10.02
C PRO A 1054 29.29 -0.27 -11.22
N ILE A 1055 29.06 -1.18 -12.16
CA ILE A 1055 28.18 -0.95 -13.33
C ILE A 1055 26.99 -1.91 -13.25
N THR A 1056 25.80 -1.38 -13.01
CA THR A 1056 24.55 -2.18 -12.98
C THR A 1056 23.58 -1.88 -14.11
N THR A 1057 23.92 -0.98 -15.03
CA THR A 1057 23.10 -0.59 -16.19
C THR A 1057 23.68 -1.11 -17.50
N ALA A 1058 22.86 -1.23 -18.53
CA ALA A 1058 23.30 -1.66 -19.85
C ALA A 1058 24.20 -0.59 -20.52
N PRO A 1059 25.43 -0.94 -20.95
CA PRO A 1059 26.26 -0.05 -21.75
C PRO A 1059 25.57 0.36 -23.06
N GLN A 1060 25.83 1.56 -23.56
CA GLN A 1060 25.22 2.07 -24.80
C GLN A 1060 26.29 2.22 -25.90
N PRO A 1061 26.36 1.30 -26.88
CA PRO A 1061 27.26 1.43 -28.01
C PRO A 1061 26.74 2.46 -29.02
N VAL A 1062 27.57 3.41 -29.42
CA VAL A 1062 27.23 4.49 -30.36
C VAL A 1062 28.35 4.71 -31.38
N THR A 1063 28.02 5.22 -32.57
CA THR A 1063 29.03 5.73 -33.50
C THR A 1063 29.07 7.24 -33.44
N VAL A 1064 30.21 7.76 -32.96
CA VAL A 1064 30.49 9.18 -32.98
C VAL A 1064 31.23 9.51 -34.26
N LYS A 1065 30.70 10.45 -35.04
CA LYS A 1065 31.38 10.97 -36.22
C LYS A 1065 32.01 12.30 -35.86
N SER A 1066 33.34 12.35 -35.90
CA SER A 1066 34.10 13.57 -35.60
C SER A 1066 35.15 13.79 -36.68
N ASN A 1067 35.24 15.00 -37.22
CA ASN A 1067 36.12 15.34 -38.36
C ASN A 1067 35.97 14.35 -39.55
N ASN A 1068 34.73 13.99 -39.91
CA ASN A 1068 34.39 13.00 -40.96
C ASN A 1068 34.91 11.56 -40.72
N THR A 1069 35.41 11.25 -39.53
CA THR A 1069 35.84 9.90 -39.15
C THR A 1069 34.86 9.31 -38.14
N ASN A 1070 34.49 8.05 -38.33
CA ASN A 1070 33.61 7.32 -37.42
C ASN A 1070 34.43 6.64 -36.33
N TYR A 1071 34.02 6.81 -35.08
CA TYR A 1071 34.63 6.20 -33.91
C TYR A 1071 33.63 5.33 -33.18
N ALA A 1072 34.07 4.14 -32.77
CA ALA A 1072 33.28 3.29 -31.90
C ALA A 1072 33.38 3.76 -30.45
N VAL A 1073 32.24 4.06 -29.84
CA VAL A 1073 32.17 4.60 -28.48
C VAL A 1073 31.15 3.80 -27.69
N VAL A 1074 31.45 3.57 -26.41
CA VAL A 1074 30.58 2.88 -25.46
C VAL A 1074 30.34 3.81 -24.27
N ILE A 1075 29.08 4.13 -24.01
CA ILE A 1075 28.67 4.96 -22.89
C ILE A 1075 28.30 4.06 -21.71
N VAL A 1076 28.77 4.41 -20.53
CA VAL A 1076 28.56 3.68 -19.27
C VAL A 1076 28.22 4.66 -18.17
N GLY A 1077 27.26 4.31 -17.31
CA GLY A 1077 27.09 5.00 -16.04
C GLY A 1077 27.30 4.05 -14.87
N THR A 1078 27.89 4.57 -13.81
CA THR A 1078 28.25 3.79 -12.63
C THR A 1078 27.24 3.98 -11.49
N GLY A 1079 27.10 2.96 -10.64
CA GLY A 1079 26.14 2.91 -9.55
C GLY A 1079 25.73 1.49 -9.21
N SER A 1080 25.33 1.27 -7.96
CA SER A 1080 24.61 0.06 -7.53
C SER A 1080 23.43 0.41 -6.64
N TYR A 1081 22.32 -0.31 -6.81
CA TYR A 1081 21.16 -0.27 -5.93
C TYR A 1081 20.44 -1.62 -5.97
N LEU A 1082 21.17 -2.64 -5.51
CA LEU A 1082 20.80 -4.06 -5.58
C LEU A 1082 20.36 -4.62 -4.23
N GLY A 1083 20.91 -4.07 -3.12
CA GLY A 1083 20.58 -4.47 -1.76
C GLY A 1083 20.39 -3.30 -0.80
N SER A 1084 19.89 -3.59 0.40
CA SER A 1084 19.70 -2.60 1.47
C SER A 1084 20.99 -1.88 1.87
N ASN A 1085 22.15 -2.54 1.68
CA ASN A 1085 23.46 -1.97 1.96
C ASN A 1085 23.80 -0.81 1.02
N ASP A 1086 23.17 -0.71 -0.16
CA ASP A 1086 23.41 0.37 -1.11
C ASP A 1086 22.70 1.68 -0.71
N VAL A 1087 21.62 1.62 0.11
CA VAL A 1087 20.78 2.79 0.43
C VAL A 1087 21.57 3.90 1.13
N GLY A 1088 22.52 3.53 2.01
CA GLY A 1088 23.32 4.48 2.78
C GLY A 1088 24.63 4.93 2.14
N THR A 1089 24.99 4.43 0.95
CA THR A 1089 26.30 4.72 0.36
C THR A 1089 26.33 6.10 -0.29
N THR A 1090 27.43 6.83 -0.10
CA THR A 1090 27.64 8.19 -0.65
C THR A 1090 28.78 8.26 -1.66
N THR A 1091 29.31 7.11 -2.07
CA THR A 1091 30.42 6.98 -3.01
C THR A 1091 30.13 7.67 -4.35
N GLN A 1092 31.05 8.52 -4.80
CA GLN A 1092 30.95 9.25 -6.07
C GLN A 1092 30.71 8.30 -7.26
N GLN A 1093 29.67 8.58 -8.05
CA GLN A 1093 29.36 7.89 -9.30
C GLN A 1093 29.45 8.84 -10.50
N SER A 1094 29.49 8.29 -11.72
CA SER A 1094 29.81 9.05 -12.93
C SER A 1094 29.21 8.45 -14.20
N LEU A 1095 29.11 9.29 -15.22
CA LEU A 1095 28.87 8.92 -16.61
C LEU A 1095 30.19 8.98 -17.39
N TYR A 1096 30.39 8.03 -18.30
CA TYR A 1096 31.57 7.91 -19.15
C TYR A 1096 31.16 7.64 -20.59
N ALA A 1097 31.90 8.18 -21.54
CA ALA A 1097 31.95 7.67 -22.91
C ALA A 1097 33.37 7.22 -23.21
N VAL A 1098 33.55 5.96 -23.60
CA VAL A 1098 34.84 5.34 -23.84
C VAL A 1098 34.98 4.93 -25.30
N LYS A 1099 36.05 5.36 -25.95
CA LYS A 1099 36.41 4.94 -27.30
C LYS A 1099 36.90 3.48 -27.30
N ASP A 1100 36.27 2.65 -28.12
CA ASP A 1100 36.79 1.32 -28.46
C ASP A 1100 37.64 1.43 -29.72
N ALA A 1101 38.96 1.34 -29.56
CA ALA A 1101 39.91 1.40 -30.67
C ALA A 1101 39.94 0.11 -31.53
N LEU A 1102 39.16 -0.92 -31.16
CA LEU A 1102 39.12 -2.23 -31.82
C LEU A 1102 40.50 -2.92 -31.85
N THR A 1103 41.30 -2.64 -30.82
CA THR A 1103 42.58 -3.27 -30.55
C THR A 1103 42.41 -4.41 -29.53
N SER A 1104 43.49 -5.16 -29.28
CA SER A 1104 43.54 -6.22 -28.26
C SER A 1104 43.79 -5.72 -26.83
N THR A 1105 44.12 -4.43 -26.66
CA THR A 1105 44.33 -3.80 -25.34
C THR A 1105 43.36 -2.65 -25.13
N GLY A 1106 42.79 -2.57 -23.91
CA GLY A 1106 41.84 -1.54 -23.50
C GLY A 1106 42.54 -0.25 -23.06
N ILE A 1107 41.77 0.71 -22.55
CA ILE A 1107 42.28 2.01 -22.11
C ILE A 1107 42.78 2.03 -20.65
N GLY A 1108 42.64 0.92 -19.93
CA GLY A 1108 42.97 0.81 -18.50
C GLY A 1108 41.95 1.52 -17.61
N ASP A 1109 42.41 2.05 -16.47
CA ASP A 1109 41.59 2.92 -15.62
C ASP A 1109 41.27 4.22 -16.35
N ALA A 1110 39.99 4.41 -16.66
CA ALA A 1110 39.45 5.54 -17.39
C ALA A 1110 39.78 6.87 -16.70
N ARG A 1111 39.84 6.91 -15.36
CA ARG A 1111 40.14 8.15 -14.63
C ARG A 1111 41.62 8.49 -14.60
N ALA A 1112 42.48 7.48 -14.56
CA ALA A 1112 43.94 7.65 -14.61
C ALA A 1112 44.45 7.95 -16.04
N ASN A 1113 43.63 7.75 -17.07
CA ASN A 1113 44.02 7.95 -18.45
C ASN A 1113 44.01 9.44 -18.85
N ALA A 1114 45.17 9.99 -19.21
CA ALA A 1114 45.32 11.40 -19.62
C ALA A 1114 44.55 11.79 -20.90
N GLY A 1115 44.06 10.80 -21.67
CA GLY A 1115 43.22 11.02 -22.83
C GLY A 1115 41.72 11.17 -22.50
N MET A 1116 41.29 10.95 -21.25
CA MET A 1116 39.92 11.12 -20.79
C MET A 1116 39.64 12.59 -20.46
N VAL A 1117 38.58 13.16 -21.01
CA VAL A 1117 38.25 14.59 -20.83
C VAL A 1117 37.19 14.78 -19.75
N ASP A 1118 37.48 15.65 -18.78
CA ASP A 1118 36.56 15.97 -17.68
C ASP A 1118 35.50 17.01 -18.08
N ARG A 1119 34.25 16.70 -17.77
CA ARG A 1119 33.08 17.58 -17.91
C ARG A 1119 32.44 17.77 -16.54
N ALA A 1120 32.18 19.01 -16.16
CA ALA A 1120 31.65 19.37 -14.86
C ALA A 1120 30.28 20.03 -14.99
N ILE A 1121 29.34 19.60 -14.15
CA ILE A 1121 28.02 20.21 -14.02
C ILE A 1121 28.07 21.27 -12.93
N THR A 1122 27.66 22.49 -13.27
CA THR A 1122 27.65 23.63 -12.36
C THR A 1122 26.22 24.06 -12.07
N PHE A 1123 25.96 24.35 -10.79
CA PHE A 1123 24.67 24.87 -10.30
C PHE A 1123 24.82 26.32 -9.85
N ALA A 1124 23.78 27.12 -10.07
CA ALA A 1124 23.77 28.53 -9.63
C ALA A 1124 23.70 28.68 -8.09
N SER A 1125 23.16 27.68 -7.39
CA SER A 1125 23.06 27.60 -5.93
C SER A 1125 22.91 26.13 -5.49
N THR A 1126 22.94 25.87 -4.17
CA THR A 1126 22.73 24.54 -3.59
C THR A 1126 21.35 23.95 -3.92
N ASP A 1127 20.33 24.82 -3.99
CA ASP A 1127 18.93 24.45 -4.15
C ASP A 1127 18.45 24.55 -5.61
N ALA A 1128 19.36 24.86 -6.54
CA ALA A 1128 19.04 24.97 -7.95
C ALA A 1128 18.55 23.61 -8.50
N THR A 1129 17.41 23.63 -9.20
CA THR A 1129 16.76 22.46 -9.81
C THR A 1129 17.25 22.16 -11.23
N SER A 1130 18.26 22.88 -11.71
CA SER A 1130 18.89 22.65 -13.01
C SER A 1130 20.38 23.01 -12.96
N GLY A 1131 21.17 22.27 -13.74
CA GLY A 1131 22.62 22.47 -13.86
C GLY A 1131 23.06 22.60 -15.32
N SER A 1132 24.13 23.35 -15.55
CA SER A 1132 24.74 23.60 -16.85
C SER A 1132 26.11 22.94 -16.97
N ILE A 1133 26.54 22.65 -18.20
CA ILE A 1133 27.90 22.21 -18.53
C ILE A 1133 28.48 23.22 -19.52
N ALA A 1134 29.75 23.61 -19.33
CA ALA A 1134 30.44 24.48 -20.26
C ALA A 1134 30.55 23.83 -21.64
N SER A 1135 30.25 24.59 -22.70
CA SER A 1135 30.41 24.12 -24.08
C SER A 1135 31.88 23.84 -24.41
N GLY A 1136 32.13 22.88 -25.29
CA GLY A 1136 33.48 22.55 -25.75
C GLY A 1136 33.48 21.36 -26.70
N THR A 1137 34.45 21.32 -27.60
CA THR A 1137 34.63 20.22 -28.56
C THR A 1137 35.45 19.08 -27.96
N LEU A 1138 35.44 17.91 -28.61
CA LEU A 1138 36.28 16.76 -28.26
C LEU A 1138 36.90 16.18 -29.53
N ASP A 1139 38.24 16.10 -29.58
CA ASP A 1139 38.94 15.47 -30.71
C ASP A 1139 39.15 13.97 -30.46
N TRP A 1140 38.28 13.16 -31.05
CA TRP A 1140 38.30 11.70 -30.94
C TRP A 1140 39.51 11.04 -31.63
N ALA A 1141 40.31 11.76 -32.42
CA ALA A 1141 41.56 11.21 -32.95
C ALA A 1141 42.62 11.04 -31.85
N THR A 1142 42.68 11.99 -30.91
CA THR A 1142 43.71 12.06 -29.86
C THR A 1142 43.21 11.72 -28.47
N LYS A 1143 41.89 11.80 -28.23
CA LYS A 1143 41.26 11.52 -26.94
C LYS A 1143 40.63 10.13 -26.92
N VAL A 1144 40.50 9.59 -25.70
CA VAL A 1144 39.90 8.26 -25.47
C VAL A 1144 38.46 8.33 -24.97
N GLY A 1145 37.94 9.52 -24.67
CA GLY A 1145 36.59 9.67 -24.16
C GLY A 1145 36.34 10.95 -23.36
N TRP A 1146 35.17 11.00 -22.72
CA TRP A 1146 34.81 12.02 -21.74
C TRP A 1146 34.17 11.40 -20.48
N LYS A 1147 34.24 12.10 -19.35
CA LYS A 1147 33.56 11.75 -18.10
C LYS A 1147 32.82 12.92 -17.47
N VAL A 1148 31.70 12.62 -16.81
CA VAL A 1148 30.92 13.55 -15.98
C VAL A 1148 30.71 12.91 -14.61
N ASP A 1149 31.21 13.55 -13.55
CA ASP A 1149 30.91 13.13 -12.17
C ASP A 1149 29.51 13.59 -11.77
N LEU A 1150 28.71 12.70 -11.16
CA LEU A 1150 27.36 13.02 -10.69
C LEU A 1150 27.44 13.95 -9.46
N PRO A 1151 26.92 15.18 -9.55
CA PRO A 1151 27.26 16.25 -8.62
C PRO A 1151 26.63 16.13 -7.23
N LYS A 1152 25.61 15.29 -7.03
CA LYS A 1152 24.93 15.15 -5.73
C LYS A 1152 25.49 13.96 -4.94
N SER A 1153 25.59 14.11 -3.62
CA SER A 1153 26.07 13.04 -2.73
C SER A 1153 25.14 11.82 -2.78
N GLY A 1154 25.70 10.62 -2.94
CA GLY A 1154 24.94 9.37 -3.04
C GLY A 1154 24.19 9.15 -4.36
N GLU A 1155 24.30 10.10 -5.29
CA GLU A 1155 23.74 10.00 -6.64
C GLU A 1155 24.41 8.89 -7.44
N ARG A 1156 23.61 8.11 -8.16
CA ARG A 1156 24.06 6.93 -8.90
C ARG A 1156 23.18 6.65 -10.09
N LEU A 1157 23.74 5.99 -11.11
CA LEU A 1157 22.95 5.53 -12.25
C LEU A 1157 22.62 4.05 -12.11
N VAL A 1158 21.34 3.75 -11.95
CA VAL A 1158 20.81 2.37 -11.75
C VAL A 1158 19.68 2.04 -12.71
N THR A 1159 19.22 3.03 -13.47
CA THR A 1159 18.20 2.90 -14.52
C THR A 1159 18.89 2.96 -15.87
N ASP A 1160 18.52 2.04 -16.76
CA ASP A 1160 19.14 1.92 -18.08
C ASP A 1160 19.01 3.25 -18.86
N MET A 1161 20.10 3.68 -19.48
CA MET A 1161 20.16 4.90 -20.30
C MET A 1161 19.48 4.68 -21.65
N VAL A 1162 18.99 5.76 -22.24
CA VAL A 1162 18.50 5.76 -23.62
C VAL A 1162 19.23 6.80 -24.45
N VAL A 1163 19.52 6.48 -25.71
CA VAL A 1163 20.20 7.38 -26.64
C VAL A 1163 19.36 7.51 -27.90
N GLN A 1164 19.06 8.74 -28.31
CA GLN A 1164 18.37 9.05 -29.57
C GLN A 1164 18.88 10.40 -30.11
N TYR A 1165 18.96 10.58 -31.43
CA TYR A 1165 19.36 11.84 -32.10
C TYR A 1165 20.64 12.49 -31.50
N ASN A 1166 21.72 11.72 -31.34
CA ASN A 1166 22.99 12.16 -30.72
C ASN A 1166 22.90 12.60 -29.23
N THR A 1167 21.75 12.43 -28.60
CA THR A 1167 21.48 12.83 -27.22
C THR A 1167 21.36 11.60 -26.32
N LEU A 1168 22.18 11.55 -25.28
CA LEU A 1168 22.10 10.63 -24.15
C LEU A 1168 21.12 11.17 -23.12
N ALA A 1169 20.10 10.40 -22.78
CA ALA A 1169 19.23 10.63 -21.64
C ALA A 1169 19.51 9.61 -20.53
N ALA A 1170 19.81 10.12 -19.33
CA ALA A 1170 20.09 9.30 -18.17
C ALA A 1170 19.29 9.79 -16.96
N VAL A 1171 18.55 8.89 -16.33
CA VAL A 1171 17.83 9.17 -15.07
C VAL A 1171 18.60 8.54 -13.93
N THR A 1172 19.12 9.37 -13.05
CA THR A 1172 19.89 8.94 -11.87
C THR A 1172 18.99 8.89 -10.65
N ALA A 1173 19.40 8.06 -9.69
CA ALA A 1173 18.77 7.90 -8.41
C ALA A 1173 19.67 8.50 -7.32
N ILE A 1174 19.06 9.21 -6.38
CA ILE A 1174 19.64 9.53 -5.09
C ILE A 1174 18.76 8.81 -4.06
N PRO A 1175 19.16 7.61 -3.60
CA PRO A 1175 18.44 6.91 -2.54
C PRO A 1175 18.24 7.85 -1.34
N GLY A 1176 17.00 7.93 -0.87
CA GLY A 1176 16.57 8.89 0.12
C GLY A 1176 17.05 8.52 1.52
N SER A 1177 17.55 9.51 2.25
CA SER A 1177 17.62 9.50 3.72
C SER A 1177 16.44 10.23 4.37
N SER A 1178 15.56 10.84 3.57
CA SER A 1178 14.38 11.56 4.05
C SER A 1178 13.26 10.58 4.35
N VAL A 1179 12.82 10.60 5.60
CA VAL A 1179 11.82 9.69 6.17
C VAL A 1179 10.44 9.87 5.54
N CYS A 1180 10.19 11.05 4.96
CA CYS A 1180 8.92 11.45 4.35
C CYS A 1180 8.91 11.53 2.85
N THR A 1181 9.86 10.86 2.21
CA THR A 1181 9.85 10.66 0.77
C THR A 1181 9.44 9.20 0.51
N PRO A 1182 8.12 8.90 0.44
CA PRO A 1182 7.60 7.52 0.34
C PRO A 1182 8.08 6.75 -0.90
N SER A 1183 8.66 7.45 -1.87
CA SER A 1183 9.21 7.00 -3.14
C SER A 1183 10.70 6.61 -3.06
N GLY A 1184 11.27 6.50 -1.85
CA GLY A 1184 12.60 5.91 -1.62
C GLY A 1184 13.78 6.80 -2.01
N GLY A 1185 13.57 8.02 -2.48
CA GLY A 1185 14.64 8.94 -2.87
C GLY A 1185 14.21 10.05 -3.82
N SER A 1186 15.19 10.61 -4.53
CA SER A 1186 14.96 11.64 -5.54
C SER A 1186 15.71 11.34 -6.83
N SER A 1187 15.33 11.97 -7.94
CA SER A 1187 15.93 11.70 -9.25
C SER A 1187 16.32 12.94 -10.03
N TRP A 1188 17.34 12.78 -10.84
CA TRP A 1188 17.80 13.79 -11.79
C TRP A 1188 17.84 13.23 -13.20
N LEU A 1189 17.43 14.04 -14.17
CA LEU A 1189 17.55 13.76 -15.60
C LEU A 1189 18.76 14.50 -16.16
N TYR A 1190 19.61 13.78 -16.89
CA TYR A 1190 20.73 14.31 -17.66
C TYR A 1190 20.46 14.17 -19.15
N LEU A 1191 20.71 15.23 -19.92
CA LEU A 1191 20.55 15.27 -21.37
C LEU A 1191 21.86 15.78 -21.99
N LEU A 1192 22.70 14.84 -22.41
CA LEU A 1192 24.08 15.10 -22.85
C LEU A 1192 24.27 14.76 -24.32
N ASP A 1193 25.09 15.53 -25.02
CA ASP A 1193 25.55 15.19 -26.35
C ASP A 1193 26.61 14.08 -26.29
N VAL A 1194 26.43 13.01 -27.07
CA VAL A 1194 27.31 11.83 -27.00
C VAL A 1194 28.72 12.10 -27.57
N GLU A 1195 28.86 13.04 -28.50
CA GLU A 1195 30.15 13.38 -29.11
C GLU A 1195 31.03 14.18 -28.15
N THR A 1196 30.44 15.10 -27.40
CA THR A 1196 31.18 16.10 -26.62
C THR A 1196 31.10 15.91 -25.11
N GLY A 1197 30.05 15.27 -24.60
CA GLY A 1197 29.73 15.19 -23.17
C GLY A 1197 29.22 16.51 -22.59
N THR A 1198 28.80 17.46 -23.42
CA THR A 1198 28.18 18.73 -22.99
C THR A 1198 26.66 18.67 -23.08
N ALA A 1199 25.95 19.76 -22.77
CA ALA A 1199 24.50 19.82 -22.97
C ALA A 1199 24.16 19.53 -24.45
N SER A 1200 23.10 18.77 -24.70
CA SER A 1200 22.59 18.59 -26.07
C SER A 1200 22.09 19.92 -26.63
N ASP A 1201 22.31 20.17 -27.93
CA ASP A 1201 21.93 21.40 -28.62
C ASP A 1201 20.42 21.70 -28.54
N SER A 1202 19.61 20.68 -28.26
CA SER A 1202 18.15 20.76 -28.25
C SER A 1202 17.55 20.98 -26.85
N VAL A 1203 18.38 21.20 -25.82
CA VAL A 1203 17.93 21.32 -24.43
C VAL A 1203 18.47 22.58 -23.75
N THR A 1204 17.69 23.14 -22.83
CA THR A 1204 18.05 24.36 -22.09
C THR A 1204 18.93 24.11 -20.86
N ALA A 1205 18.96 22.86 -20.36
CA ALA A 1205 19.78 22.46 -19.21
C ALA A 1205 20.40 21.08 -19.43
N ALA A 1206 21.65 20.90 -19.01
CA ALA A 1206 22.34 19.61 -19.09
C ALA A 1206 21.83 18.61 -18.05
N SER A 1207 21.32 19.12 -16.92
CA SER A 1207 20.71 18.34 -15.85
C SER A 1207 19.48 19.05 -15.27
N SER A 1208 18.49 18.28 -14.82
CA SER A 1208 17.27 18.80 -14.21
C SER A 1208 16.73 17.88 -13.12
N TYR A 1209 16.23 18.48 -12.03
CA TYR A 1209 15.57 17.77 -10.93
C TYR A 1209 14.20 17.29 -11.39
N LEU A 1210 13.91 15.99 -11.19
CA LEU A 1210 12.64 15.40 -11.57
C LEU A 1210 11.60 15.44 -10.46
N GLY A 1211 12.05 15.35 -9.21
CA GLY A 1211 11.17 15.31 -8.05
C GLY A 1211 11.66 14.34 -6.98
N ALA A 1212 10.90 14.29 -5.90
CA ALA A 1212 11.13 13.37 -4.78
C ALA A 1212 10.56 11.99 -5.12
N PHE A 1213 11.13 11.34 -6.14
CA PHE A 1213 10.91 9.94 -6.48
C PHE A 1213 12.14 9.34 -7.15
N LEU A 1214 12.26 8.00 -7.15
CA LEU A 1214 13.27 7.27 -7.91
C LEU A 1214 12.73 6.96 -9.31
N GLY A 1215 13.48 7.32 -10.36
CA GLY A 1215 13.10 6.99 -11.74
C GLY A 1215 13.33 5.52 -12.00
N VAL A 1216 12.25 4.75 -12.22
CA VAL A 1216 12.29 3.30 -12.43
C VAL A 1216 12.33 2.90 -13.90
N GLY A 1217 12.08 3.84 -14.81
CA GLY A 1217 12.17 3.62 -16.24
C GLY A 1217 12.15 4.93 -17.03
N ILE A 1218 12.74 4.89 -18.22
CA ILE A 1218 12.76 6.00 -19.17
C ILE A 1218 12.50 5.44 -20.59
N THR A 1219 11.62 6.09 -21.34
CA THR A 1219 11.30 5.72 -22.73
C THR A 1219 11.32 6.95 -23.62
N TRP A 1220 11.91 6.82 -24.81
CA TRP A 1220 11.89 7.87 -25.83
C TRP A 1220 10.69 7.68 -26.76
N LEU A 1221 9.98 8.75 -27.05
CA LEU A 1221 8.90 8.78 -28.04
C LEU A 1221 9.03 10.00 -28.97
N GLN A 1222 8.57 9.83 -30.20
CA GLN A 1222 8.45 10.91 -31.17
C GLN A 1222 6.96 11.20 -31.39
N THR A 1223 6.53 12.42 -31.10
CA THR A 1223 5.13 12.82 -31.32
C THR A 1223 4.82 12.90 -32.81
N THR A 1224 3.53 12.95 -33.16
CA THR A 1224 3.10 13.15 -34.56
C THR A 1224 3.60 14.45 -35.17
N ASN A 1225 4.03 15.41 -34.34
CA ASN A 1225 4.59 16.68 -34.78
C ASN A 1225 6.11 16.60 -35.06
N GLY A 1226 6.74 15.45 -34.81
CA GLY A 1226 8.17 15.22 -35.00
C GLY A 1226 9.05 15.54 -33.78
N ASP A 1227 8.45 16.01 -32.68
CA ASP A 1227 9.17 16.36 -31.45
C ASP A 1227 9.57 15.12 -30.65
N GLY A 1228 10.81 15.07 -30.17
CA GLY A 1228 11.26 14.05 -29.22
C GLY A 1228 10.84 14.36 -27.78
N LYS A 1229 10.22 13.38 -27.12
CA LYS A 1229 9.82 13.42 -25.70
C LYS A 1229 10.39 12.22 -24.96
N LEU A 1230 10.60 12.40 -23.67
CA LEU A 1230 10.95 11.35 -22.73
C LEU A 1230 9.80 11.14 -21.76
N GLU A 1231 9.30 9.91 -21.70
CA GLU A 1231 8.43 9.43 -20.63
C GLU A 1231 9.30 8.84 -19.53
N ILE A 1232 9.20 9.40 -18.33
CA ILE A 1232 9.94 8.95 -17.14
C ILE A 1232 8.94 8.45 -16.12
N VAL A 1233 9.13 7.22 -15.66
CA VAL A 1233 8.25 6.57 -14.68
C VAL A 1233 8.88 6.68 -13.30
N GLY A 1234 8.15 7.22 -12.34
CA GLY A 1234 8.57 7.34 -10.95
C GLY A 1234 8.19 6.13 -10.09
N SER A 1235 8.95 5.91 -9.03
CA SER A 1235 8.64 4.96 -7.94
C SER A 1235 7.43 5.38 -7.10
N ASP A 1236 6.72 6.43 -7.45
CA ASP A 1236 5.42 6.81 -6.90
C ASP A 1236 4.27 6.47 -7.87
N GLY A 1237 4.60 5.90 -9.05
CA GLY A 1237 3.65 5.64 -10.12
C GLY A 1237 3.36 6.85 -11.01
N SER A 1238 4.03 7.99 -10.79
CA SER A 1238 3.92 9.15 -11.68
C SER A 1238 4.57 8.89 -13.04
N ILE A 1239 4.01 9.50 -14.08
CA ILE A 1239 4.67 9.63 -15.38
C ILE A 1239 4.99 11.11 -15.60
N THR A 1240 6.26 11.40 -15.78
CA THR A 1240 6.74 12.74 -16.12
C THR A 1240 7.19 12.76 -17.57
N THR A 1241 6.54 13.59 -18.40
CA THR A 1241 6.98 13.84 -19.78
C THR A 1241 7.94 15.03 -19.83
N LYS A 1242 9.13 14.84 -20.42
CA LYS A 1242 10.13 15.91 -20.65
C LYS A 1242 10.43 16.07 -22.13
N GLY A 1243 10.69 17.30 -22.57
CA GLY A 1243 11.20 17.55 -23.92
C GLY A 1243 12.66 17.10 -24.03
N ALA A 1244 13.01 16.40 -25.11
CA ALA A 1244 14.37 15.90 -25.33
C ALA A 1244 14.97 16.31 -26.69
N GLY A 1245 14.30 17.21 -27.42
CA GLY A 1245 14.71 17.67 -28.74
C GLY A 1245 14.23 16.78 -29.88
N GLY A 1246 14.03 17.37 -31.06
CA GLY A 1246 13.73 16.66 -32.32
C GLY A 1246 14.97 16.57 -33.22
N SER A 1247 14.87 15.81 -34.31
CA SER A 1247 15.94 15.51 -35.28
C SER A 1247 16.81 16.73 -35.63
N SER A 1248 17.91 16.93 -34.90
CA SER A 1248 18.94 17.90 -35.26
C SER A 1248 19.93 17.20 -36.20
N GLY A 1249 20.40 17.91 -37.22
CA GLY A 1249 21.34 17.42 -38.24
C GLY A 1249 22.75 17.15 -37.72
N GLY A 1250 22.87 16.47 -36.58
CA GLY A 1250 24.13 15.99 -36.02
C GLY A 1250 24.74 14.90 -36.89
N SER A 1251 26.07 14.83 -36.90
CA SER A 1251 26.80 13.96 -37.82
C SER A 1251 26.94 12.49 -37.34
N GLY A 1252 26.52 12.19 -36.09
CA GLY A 1252 26.56 10.87 -35.49
C GLY A 1252 25.45 9.93 -36.00
N THR A 1253 25.76 8.65 -36.11
CA THR A 1253 24.77 7.59 -36.43
C THR A 1253 24.66 6.65 -35.25
N LEU A 1254 23.45 6.42 -34.77
CA LEU A 1254 23.22 5.49 -33.66
C LEU A 1254 23.41 4.05 -34.13
N ARG A 1255 23.85 3.20 -33.21
CA ARG A 1255 23.85 1.74 -33.39
C ARG A 1255 22.78 1.18 -32.47
N ARG A 1256 22.25 0.01 -32.79
CA ARG A 1256 21.11 -0.54 -32.07
C ARG A 1256 21.37 -0.60 -30.56
N THR A 1257 20.73 0.29 -29.81
CA THR A 1257 20.83 0.42 -28.36
C THR A 1257 19.69 -0.29 -27.63
N SER A 1258 18.56 -0.47 -28.32
CA SER A 1258 17.34 -1.11 -27.83
C SER A 1258 16.63 -1.87 -28.95
N TRP A 1259 15.74 -2.80 -28.59
CA TRP A 1259 14.85 -3.49 -29.54
C TRP A 1259 13.65 -2.62 -29.97
N ARG A 1260 13.42 -1.50 -29.28
CA ARG A 1260 12.41 -0.48 -29.61
C ARG A 1260 13.09 0.85 -29.91
N GLU A 1261 13.95 0.90 -30.91
CA GLU A 1261 14.55 2.15 -31.34
C GLU A 1261 13.65 2.86 -32.37
N LEU A 1262 13.65 4.19 -32.36
CA LEU A 1262 13.04 4.97 -33.44
C LEU A 1262 13.96 4.86 -34.67
N VAL A 1263 13.60 4.00 -35.61
CA VAL A 1263 14.29 3.88 -36.89
C VAL A 1263 13.77 4.97 -37.82
N ASP A 1264 14.68 5.70 -38.46
CA ASP A 1264 14.39 6.74 -39.45
C ASP A 1264 13.87 6.17 -40.78
#